data_AF-A0AAN7NBR5-F1
#
_entry.id   AF-A0AAN7NBR5-F1
#
_cell.length_a   1.000
_cell.length_b   1.000
_cell.length_c   1.000
_cell.angle_alpha   90.00
_cell.angle_beta   90.00
_cell.angle_gamma   90.00
#
_symmetry.space_group_name_H-M   'P 1'
#
loop_
_entity.id
_entity.type
_entity.pdbx_description
1 polymer ?
#
loop_
_entity_poly.entity_id
_entity_poly.type
_entity_poly.pdbx_seq_one_letter_code
_entity_poly.pdbx_strand_id
1 'polypeptide(L)'
;MLRPGPSATALSSSAVAPAALSRLQSLEKHLKNEDSAFSGEIVQCLEDTIAAIKELEEIRRHTLECLEEETIKNSNLRFRMRNFPGEIIAEMTALVTAARESSAAKINQLQSALKSIADEIELLYEKQTLCERQNAALEEQEYLRTQYKERVDLLNERMATKVNTNALLIETCDKTRDTEREIIRTKAALAELKEKIAEKMSKLEKEKEECDKMKREMKKILDIQEAKTSKKKHEFENLNIKFLDLQHLISLNSTAIFNEEILIAKLKEKSKQLEKNLEFKKTDMLALSEKKIQLDSELLLLQSKIAQEKEDFDRELEKSKEDLRNAKCLNKKLKLENKAVRQKYEQGLEEQQHWAVKRDEMVGKLGKLSVVLDEKLEFLANRMIEKKNLEKEIENLEDSLLNNKESYAEELASLKQDLKTENKTRVMLQWKLLYLAKQRKLFFSEEENINRKVNERIEAGKKRHAELLLEIEDLEKELFQSENQVKTLSEEASKRENYYRNYNEDFTNKIKCLENDIKTATENLLKKDQELNISRLTLEETQSETEEKYRQYEELRKSFLEKKDEEAQVKRAIQQSIKTTGKLKEDMLELRNELRIKRIAAIGQLKNHTESMKLLERDIYEINRKLDIVNTENCRFKLCNAQIKEDIFAMASEAENHKSATAKILNDLAVLHGHLLKGWSEESLIQKEFLENEQEILNTVTALTTKIQQREEKIGDINSRLQNKLEGLNSLFDKKSRMDDQCMFISVIRRELTEQASSNSLKHGADMERADGVADEQRNNCCNAALEQGSDMLQQCAGTVEGEREIYYCFANAKSKR
;
A
#
# COMPACT_ATOMS: atom_id res chain seq x y z
N MET A 1 -56.07 -58.97 -18.60
CA MET A 1 -56.59 -59.93 -19.62
C MET A 1 -56.69 -61.31 -18.99
N LEU A 2 -57.75 -62.04 -19.35
CA LEU A 2 -58.32 -63.21 -18.68
C LEU A 2 -57.39 -64.43 -18.64
N ARG A 3 -57.39 -65.11 -17.48
CA ARG A 3 -56.71 -66.38 -17.19
C ARG A 3 -57.60 -67.56 -17.62
N PRO A 4 -57.13 -68.55 -18.40
CA PRO A 4 -57.85 -69.81 -18.56
C PRO A 4 -57.44 -70.81 -17.47
N GLY A 5 -58.43 -71.54 -16.94
CA GLY A 5 -58.25 -72.61 -15.96
C GLY A 5 -57.71 -73.92 -16.56
N PRO A 6 -57.22 -74.85 -15.73
CA PRO A 6 -56.72 -76.13 -16.20
C PRO A 6 -57.88 -77.11 -16.40
N SER A 7 -57.95 -77.73 -17.56
CA SER A 7 -58.81 -78.86 -17.85
C SER A 7 -58.00 -79.95 -18.55
N ALA A 8 -58.42 -81.20 -18.29
CA ALA A 8 -57.99 -82.45 -18.90
C ALA A 8 -56.68 -83.07 -18.36
N THR A 9 -56.86 -83.84 -17.28
CA THR A 9 -56.14 -85.09 -17.04
C THR A 9 -56.22 -85.99 -18.28
N ALA A 10 -55.17 -86.00 -19.09
CA ALA A 10 -54.95 -87.04 -20.09
C ALA A 10 -54.46 -88.30 -19.36
N LEU A 11 -55.40 -89.21 -19.05
CA LEU A 11 -55.06 -90.56 -18.63
C LEU A 11 -54.47 -91.33 -19.81
N SER A 12 -53.38 -92.03 -19.52
CA SER A 12 -52.44 -92.69 -20.42
C SER A 12 -53.08 -93.70 -21.39
N SER A 13 -52.94 -93.49 -22.70
CA SER A 13 -53.21 -94.49 -23.74
C SER A 13 -51.99 -95.38 -24.08
N SER A 14 -50.88 -95.23 -23.33
CA SER A 14 -49.58 -95.88 -23.64
C SER A 14 -49.58 -97.41 -23.57
N ALA A 15 -50.55 -98.03 -22.88
CA ALA A 15 -50.61 -99.48 -22.71
C ALA A 15 -51.43 -100.23 -23.78
N VAL A 16 -52.12 -99.54 -24.69
CA VAL A 16 -53.09 -100.17 -25.60
C VAL A 16 -52.42 -100.79 -26.84
N ALA A 17 -51.44 -100.10 -27.44
CA ALA A 17 -50.75 -100.57 -28.64
C ALA A 17 -49.84 -101.81 -28.42
N PRO A 18 -49.04 -101.89 -27.33
CA PRO A 18 -48.24 -103.09 -27.04
C PRO A 18 -49.10 -104.33 -26.72
N ALA A 19 -50.23 -104.11 -26.05
CA ALA A 19 -51.20 -105.17 -25.74
C ALA A 19 -51.92 -105.68 -27.01
N ALA A 20 -52.26 -104.79 -27.95
CA ALA A 20 -52.84 -105.14 -29.23
C ALA A 20 -51.84 -105.91 -30.13
N LEU A 21 -50.58 -105.48 -30.19
CA LEU A 21 -49.50 -106.21 -30.89
C LEU A 21 -49.26 -107.60 -30.33
N SER A 22 -49.25 -107.75 -29.00
CA SER A 22 -49.09 -109.05 -28.33
C SER A 22 -50.23 -110.00 -28.65
N ARG A 23 -51.47 -109.48 -28.72
CA ARG A 23 -52.66 -110.26 -29.12
C ARG A 23 -52.62 -110.66 -30.60
N LEU A 24 -52.26 -109.75 -31.51
CA LEU A 24 -52.14 -110.06 -32.95
C LEU A 24 -51.03 -111.09 -33.24
N GLN A 25 -49.90 -111.01 -32.54
CA GLN A 25 -48.83 -112.02 -32.62
C GLN A 25 -49.25 -113.39 -32.06
N SER A 26 -50.06 -113.40 -30.99
CA SER A 26 -50.63 -114.66 -30.49
C SER A 26 -51.64 -115.27 -31.48
N LEU A 27 -52.39 -114.44 -32.19
CA LEU A 27 -53.32 -114.87 -33.25
C LEU A 27 -52.58 -115.43 -34.47
N GLU A 28 -51.50 -114.75 -34.89
CA GLU A 28 -50.58 -115.21 -35.96
C GLU A 28 -49.97 -116.58 -35.63
N LYS A 29 -49.54 -116.80 -34.39
CA LYS A 29 -49.01 -118.10 -33.93
C LYS A 29 -50.08 -119.20 -33.89
N HIS A 30 -51.31 -118.88 -33.53
CA HIS A 30 -52.42 -119.86 -33.56
C HIS A 30 -52.78 -120.25 -35.01
N LEU A 31 -52.83 -119.28 -35.93
CA LEU A 31 -53.12 -119.52 -37.35
C LEU A 31 -52.04 -120.31 -38.09
N LYS A 32 -50.80 -120.32 -37.60
CA LYS A 32 -49.69 -121.12 -38.15
C LYS A 32 -49.61 -122.57 -37.62
N ASN A 33 -50.23 -122.87 -36.48
CA ASN A 33 -50.04 -124.15 -35.76
C ASN A 33 -51.27 -125.07 -35.76
N GLU A 34 -52.46 -124.60 -36.18
CA GLU A 34 -53.65 -125.44 -36.35
C GLU A 34 -53.90 -125.68 -37.85
N ASP A 35 -54.11 -126.95 -38.24
CA ASP A 35 -54.53 -127.42 -39.58
C ASP A 35 -55.90 -126.82 -39.97
N SER A 36 -55.90 -125.51 -40.22
CA SER A 36 -57.07 -124.69 -40.43
C SER A 36 -57.06 -124.14 -41.87
N ALA A 37 -58.22 -124.27 -42.52
CA ALA A 37 -58.45 -124.02 -43.94
C ALA A 37 -58.48 -122.53 -44.32
N PHE A 38 -57.49 -121.75 -43.88
CA PHE A 38 -57.33 -120.33 -44.25
C PHE A 38 -56.34 -120.20 -45.42
N SER A 39 -56.66 -119.31 -46.36
CA SER A 39 -55.80 -119.02 -47.51
C SER A 39 -54.54 -118.28 -47.07
N GLY A 40 -53.39 -118.55 -47.69
CA GLY A 40 -52.12 -117.91 -47.36
C GLY A 40 -52.14 -116.37 -47.45
N GLU A 41 -53.08 -115.81 -48.22
CA GLU A 41 -53.32 -114.36 -48.31
C GLU A 41 -53.78 -113.74 -46.99
N ILE A 42 -54.61 -114.44 -46.20
CA ILE A 42 -55.12 -113.91 -44.92
C ILE A 42 -53.99 -113.85 -43.88
N VAL A 43 -53.10 -114.84 -43.87
CA VAL A 43 -51.92 -114.85 -42.99
C VAL A 43 -50.95 -113.74 -43.38
N GLN A 44 -50.70 -113.54 -44.67
CA GLN A 44 -49.85 -112.44 -45.17
C GLN A 44 -50.43 -111.07 -44.82
N CYS A 45 -51.75 -110.86 -45.00
CA CYS A 45 -52.39 -109.60 -44.59
C CYS A 45 -52.26 -109.33 -43.08
N LEU A 46 -52.27 -110.37 -42.25
CA LEU A 46 -52.09 -110.24 -40.79
C LEU A 46 -50.64 -109.88 -40.44
N GLU A 47 -49.66 -110.48 -41.12
CA GLU A 47 -48.24 -110.13 -40.99
C GLU A 47 -47.97 -108.68 -41.42
N ASP A 48 -48.51 -108.27 -42.57
CA ASP A 48 -48.37 -106.90 -43.08
C ASP A 48 -49.03 -105.89 -42.13
N THR A 49 -50.18 -106.25 -41.52
CA THR A 49 -50.84 -105.42 -40.50
C THR A 49 -50.01 -105.31 -39.23
N ILE A 50 -49.39 -106.40 -38.77
CA ILE A 50 -48.48 -106.39 -37.61
C ILE A 50 -47.24 -105.51 -37.91
N ALA A 51 -46.67 -105.60 -39.12
CA ALA A 51 -45.53 -104.79 -39.53
C ALA A 51 -45.89 -103.28 -39.58
N ALA A 52 -47.03 -102.93 -40.17
CA ALA A 52 -47.51 -101.55 -40.22
C ALA A 52 -47.79 -100.96 -38.82
N ILE A 53 -48.35 -101.75 -37.89
CA ILE A 53 -48.57 -101.32 -36.50
C ILE A 53 -47.23 -101.13 -35.77
N LYS A 54 -46.21 -101.97 -36.04
CA LYS A 54 -44.86 -101.79 -35.47
C LYS A 54 -44.21 -100.50 -35.97
N GLU A 55 -44.25 -100.22 -37.28
CA GLU A 55 -43.74 -98.95 -37.82
C GLU A 55 -44.47 -97.75 -37.23
N LEU A 56 -45.80 -97.80 -37.13
CA LEU A 56 -46.60 -96.72 -36.53
C LEU A 56 -46.23 -96.47 -35.05
N GLU A 57 -45.98 -97.52 -34.27
CA GLU A 57 -45.58 -97.41 -32.87
C GLU A 57 -44.15 -96.89 -32.72
N GLU A 58 -43.25 -97.21 -33.65
CA GLU A 58 -41.88 -96.69 -33.68
C GLU A 58 -41.85 -95.20 -34.06
N ILE A 59 -42.62 -94.79 -35.07
CA ILE A 59 -42.80 -93.38 -35.43
C ILE A 59 -43.41 -92.60 -34.25
N ARG A 60 -44.41 -93.16 -33.56
CA ARG A 60 -45.02 -92.54 -32.38
C ARG A 60 -44.00 -92.33 -31.27
N ARG A 61 -43.17 -93.33 -30.97
CA ARG A 61 -42.12 -93.24 -29.94
C ARG A 61 -41.08 -92.18 -30.29
N HIS A 62 -40.57 -92.20 -31.51
CA HIS A 62 -39.59 -91.21 -31.98
C HIS A 62 -40.16 -89.79 -31.95
N THR A 63 -41.44 -89.62 -32.31
CA THR A 63 -42.12 -88.31 -32.24
C THR A 63 -42.23 -87.82 -30.80
N LEU A 64 -42.54 -88.71 -29.84
CA LEU A 64 -42.60 -88.34 -28.43
C LEU A 64 -41.22 -87.96 -27.85
N GLU A 65 -40.17 -88.69 -28.20
CA GLU A 65 -38.79 -88.36 -27.80
C GLU A 65 -38.37 -86.99 -28.34
N CYS A 66 -38.64 -86.71 -29.62
CA CYS A 66 -38.40 -85.40 -30.22
C CYS A 66 -39.20 -84.28 -29.53
N LEU A 67 -40.47 -84.53 -29.17
CA LEU A 67 -41.29 -83.55 -28.45
C LEU A 67 -40.80 -83.31 -27.01
N GLU A 68 -40.29 -84.33 -26.34
CA GLU A 68 -39.71 -84.22 -25.01
C GLU A 68 -38.41 -83.42 -25.03
N GLU A 69 -37.51 -83.69 -25.99
CA GLU A 69 -36.31 -82.88 -26.22
C GLU A 69 -36.62 -81.42 -26.49
N GLU A 70 -37.57 -81.14 -27.38
CA GLU A 70 -37.97 -79.77 -27.70
C GLU A 70 -38.64 -79.09 -26.50
N THR A 71 -39.38 -79.82 -25.67
CA THR A 71 -39.97 -79.29 -24.43
C THR A 71 -38.88 -78.93 -23.42
N ILE A 72 -37.84 -79.76 -23.27
CA ILE A 72 -36.69 -79.49 -22.40
C ILE A 72 -35.89 -78.29 -22.92
N LYS A 73 -35.58 -78.24 -24.22
CA LYS A 73 -34.88 -77.10 -24.85
C LYS A 73 -35.68 -75.80 -24.68
N ASN A 74 -37.00 -75.85 -24.88
CA ASN A 74 -37.89 -74.70 -24.69
C ASN A 74 -37.95 -74.25 -23.22
N SER A 75 -37.98 -75.19 -22.27
CA SER A 75 -37.91 -74.89 -20.83
C SER A 75 -36.57 -74.22 -20.46
N ASN A 76 -35.45 -74.74 -20.97
CA ASN A 76 -34.12 -74.15 -20.78
C ASN A 76 -34.04 -72.73 -21.39
N LEU A 77 -34.62 -72.54 -22.57
CA LEU A 77 -34.69 -71.22 -23.21
C LEU A 77 -35.54 -70.24 -22.38
N ARG A 78 -36.68 -70.67 -21.83
CA ARG A 78 -37.50 -69.83 -20.93
C ARG A 78 -36.78 -69.48 -19.65
N PHE A 79 -36.05 -70.42 -19.05
CA PHE A 79 -35.23 -70.17 -17.86
C PHE A 79 -34.16 -69.12 -18.16
N ARG A 80 -33.43 -69.26 -19.26
CA ARG A 80 -32.45 -68.25 -19.70
C ARG A 80 -33.13 -66.91 -19.98
N MET A 81 -34.20 -66.86 -20.78
CA MET A 81 -34.92 -65.60 -21.07
C MET A 81 -35.45 -64.90 -19.80
N ARG A 82 -35.84 -65.66 -18.77
CA ARG A 82 -36.32 -65.09 -17.51
C ARG A 82 -35.19 -64.50 -16.67
N ASN A 83 -34.00 -65.10 -16.69
CA ASN A 83 -32.87 -64.69 -15.85
C ASN A 83 -31.91 -63.71 -16.53
N PHE A 84 -31.87 -63.70 -17.87
CA PHE A 84 -31.01 -62.82 -18.68
C PHE A 84 -31.10 -61.33 -18.33
N PRO A 85 -32.30 -60.76 -18.08
CA PRO A 85 -32.40 -59.36 -17.65
C PRO A 85 -31.72 -59.09 -16.31
N GLY A 86 -31.79 -60.04 -15.37
CA GLY A 86 -31.15 -59.92 -14.05
C GLY A 86 -29.63 -59.95 -14.14
N GLU A 87 -29.08 -60.82 -15.00
CA GLU A 87 -27.63 -60.90 -15.27
C GLU A 87 -27.10 -59.60 -15.89
N ILE A 88 -27.81 -59.05 -16.89
CA ILE A 88 -27.44 -57.77 -17.52
C ILE A 88 -27.51 -56.61 -16.51
N ILE A 89 -28.55 -56.55 -15.67
CA ILE A 89 -28.68 -55.51 -14.65
C ILE A 89 -27.55 -55.62 -13.61
N ALA A 90 -27.16 -56.83 -13.21
CA ALA A 90 -26.06 -57.04 -12.28
C ALA A 90 -24.71 -56.59 -12.89
N GLU A 91 -24.46 -56.92 -14.16
CA GLU A 91 -23.23 -56.53 -14.87
C GLU A 91 -23.17 -55.01 -15.12
N MET A 92 -24.28 -54.40 -15.55
CA MET A 92 -24.37 -52.93 -15.70
C MET A 92 -24.18 -52.22 -14.35
N THR A 93 -24.78 -52.74 -13.28
CA THR A 93 -24.60 -52.19 -11.92
C THR A 93 -23.13 -52.29 -11.50
N ALA A 94 -22.45 -53.41 -11.76
CA ALA A 94 -21.04 -53.59 -11.44
C ALA A 94 -20.13 -52.61 -12.22
N LEU A 95 -20.38 -52.43 -13.52
CA LEU A 95 -19.66 -51.46 -14.35
C LEU A 95 -19.90 -50.01 -13.92
N VAL A 96 -21.14 -49.64 -13.63
CA VAL A 96 -21.49 -48.30 -13.13
C VAL A 96 -20.85 -48.04 -11.78
N THR A 97 -20.82 -49.03 -10.89
CA THR A 97 -20.18 -48.93 -9.57
C THR A 97 -18.67 -48.76 -9.72
N ALA A 98 -18.00 -49.56 -10.54
CA ALA A 98 -16.57 -49.41 -10.83
C ALA A 98 -16.24 -48.04 -11.47
N ALA A 99 -17.08 -47.54 -12.37
CA ALA A 99 -16.91 -46.21 -12.97
C ALA A 99 -17.10 -45.08 -11.95
N ARG A 100 -18.06 -45.21 -11.02
CA ARG A 100 -18.27 -44.27 -9.91
C ARG A 100 -17.10 -44.27 -8.94
N GLU A 101 -16.59 -45.45 -8.57
CA GLU A 101 -15.42 -45.60 -7.70
C GLU A 101 -14.16 -45.02 -8.36
N SER A 102 -13.93 -45.30 -9.65
CA SER A 102 -12.82 -44.68 -10.41
C SER A 102 -12.95 -43.16 -10.48
N SER A 103 -14.16 -42.63 -10.64
CA SER A 103 -14.41 -41.19 -10.68
C SER A 103 -14.18 -40.55 -9.31
N ALA A 104 -14.66 -41.19 -8.23
CA ALA A 104 -14.43 -40.75 -6.85
C ALA A 104 -12.94 -40.75 -6.49
N ALA A 105 -12.19 -41.79 -6.88
CA ALA A 105 -10.74 -41.84 -6.70
C ALA A 105 -10.03 -40.69 -7.44
N LYS A 106 -10.47 -40.36 -8.67
CA LYS A 106 -9.94 -39.23 -9.44
C LYS A 106 -10.25 -37.88 -8.80
N ILE A 107 -11.47 -37.70 -8.30
CA ILE A 107 -11.88 -36.49 -7.57
C ILE A 107 -11.05 -36.31 -6.31
N ASN A 108 -10.88 -37.37 -5.51
CA ASN A 108 -10.05 -37.32 -4.30
C ASN A 108 -8.59 -37.01 -4.62
N GLN A 109 -8.04 -37.59 -5.70
CA GLN A 109 -6.70 -37.27 -6.18
C GLN A 109 -6.57 -35.78 -6.53
N LEU A 110 -7.53 -35.22 -7.29
CA LEU A 110 -7.54 -33.82 -7.67
C LEU A 110 -7.70 -32.89 -6.45
N GLN A 111 -8.58 -33.24 -5.52
CA GLN A 111 -8.76 -32.48 -4.27
C GLN A 111 -7.49 -32.48 -3.42
N SER A 112 -6.79 -33.62 -3.31
CA SER A 112 -5.51 -33.69 -2.59
C SER A 112 -4.40 -32.87 -3.26
N ALA A 113 -4.35 -32.86 -4.60
CA ALA A 113 -3.41 -32.03 -5.35
C ALA A 113 -3.73 -30.53 -5.19
N LEU A 114 -5.01 -30.16 -5.21
CA LEU A 114 -5.45 -28.78 -5.04
C LEU A 114 -5.14 -28.28 -3.63
N LYS A 115 -5.31 -29.12 -2.61
CA LYS A 115 -4.90 -28.83 -1.24
C LYS A 115 -3.38 -28.65 -1.11
N SER A 116 -2.59 -29.53 -1.73
CA SER A 116 -1.13 -29.39 -1.75
C SER A 116 -0.66 -28.10 -2.44
N ILE A 117 -1.32 -27.68 -3.53
CA ILE A 117 -1.03 -26.42 -4.21
C ILE A 117 -1.43 -25.22 -3.35
N ALA A 118 -2.57 -25.30 -2.65
CA ALA A 118 -2.99 -24.24 -1.72
C ALA A 118 -1.98 -24.07 -0.57
N ASP A 119 -1.52 -25.17 0.02
CA ASP A 119 -0.49 -25.15 1.07
C ASP A 119 0.84 -24.57 0.54
N GLU A 120 1.22 -24.87 -0.71
CA GLU A 120 2.41 -24.31 -1.36
C GLU A 120 2.26 -22.81 -1.65
N ILE A 121 1.08 -22.36 -2.08
CA ILE A 121 0.77 -20.93 -2.26
C ILE A 121 0.89 -20.19 -0.93
N GLU A 122 0.34 -20.74 0.16
CA GLU A 122 0.42 -20.13 1.49
C GLU A 122 1.88 -20.02 1.97
N LEU A 123 2.68 -21.09 1.82
CA LEU A 123 4.11 -21.07 2.10
C LEU A 123 4.87 -20.01 1.26
N LEU A 124 4.51 -19.85 0.00
CA LEU A 124 5.12 -18.84 -0.87
C LEU A 124 4.75 -17.42 -0.44
N TYR A 125 3.49 -17.18 -0.04
CA TYR A 125 3.07 -15.92 0.56
C TYR A 125 3.84 -15.60 1.84
N GLU A 126 3.99 -16.58 2.74
CA GLU A 126 4.78 -16.41 3.96
C GLU A 126 6.24 -16.04 3.65
N LYS A 127 6.87 -16.73 2.69
CA LYS A 127 8.23 -16.40 2.23
C LYS A 127 8.33 -15.02 1.62
N GLN A 128 7.35 -14.60 0.82
CA GLN A 128 7.31 -13.27 0.25
C GLN A 128 7.23 -12.19 1.34
N THR A 129 6.32 -12.35 2.30
CA THR A 129 6.20 -11.37 3.40
C THR A 129 7.47 -11.31 4.26
N LEU A 130 8.15 -12.44 4.47
CA LEU A 130 9.44 -12.46 5.17
C LEU A 130 10.52 -11.71 4.38
N CYS A 131 10.60 -11.92 3.06
CA CYS A 131 11.54 -11.21 2.20
C CYS A 131 11.26 -9.70 2.16
N GLU A 132 10.00 -9.29 2.08
CA GLU A 132 9.59 -7.88 2.13
C GLU A 132 9.98 -7.23 3.46
N ARG A 133 9.77 -7.91 4.60
CA ARG A 133 10.21 -7.44 5.91
C ARG A 133 11.73 -7.33 6.01
N GLN A 134 12.47 -8.30 5.48
CA GLN A 134 13.94 -8.27 5.48
C GLN A 134 14.49 -7.15 4.59
N ASN A 135 13.89 -6.92 3.42
CA ASN A 135 14.26 -5.83 2.53
C ASN A 135 13.98 -4.46 3.17
N ALA A 136 12.83 -4.27 3.82
CA ALA A 136 12.53 -3.04 4.54
C ALA A 136 13.55 -2.77 5.67
N ALA A 137 13.93 -3.80 6.43
CA ALA A 137 14.97 -3.68 7.47
C ALA A 137 16.35 -3.33 6.89
N LEU A 138 16.70 -3.86 5.70
CA LEU A 138 17.94 -3.50 5.00
C LEU A 138 17.93 -2.05 4.50
N GLU A 139 16.80 -1.56 3.96
CA GLU A 139 16.64 -0.17 3.54
C GLU A 139 16.80 0.81 4.72
N GLU A 140 16.18 0.50 5.87
CA GLU A 140 16.37 1.29 7.10
C GLU A 140 17.84 1.31 7.56
N GLN A 141 18.51 0.17 7.46
CA GLN A 141 19.93 0.04 7.83
C GLN A 141 20.83 0.85 6.87
N GLU A 142 20.53 0.87 5.58
CA GLU A 142 21.28 1.62 4.58
C GLU A 142 21.06 3.14 4.70
N TYR A 143 19.84 3.57 5.04
CA TYR A 143 19.53 4.95 5.38
C TYR A 143 20.31 5.42 6.61
N LEU A 144 20.32 4.63 7.70
CA LEU A 144 21.10 4.93 8.90
C LEU A 144 22.61 4.96 8.63
N ARG A 145 23.11 4.05 7.78
CA ARG A 145 24.52 4.02 7.36
C ARG A 145 24.90 5.28 6.58
N THR A 146 24.02 5.75 5.72
CA THR A 146 24.20 6.99 4.95
C THR A 146 24.21 8.21 5.88
N GLN A 147 23.26 8.31 6.80
CA GLN A 147 23.26 9.37 7.82
C GLN A 147 24.51 9.36 8.69
N TYR A 148 24.97 8.18 9.12
CA TYR A 148 26.18 8.07 9.93
C TYR A 148 27.41 8.53 9.14
N LYS A 149 27.52 8.12 7.87
CA LYS A 149 28.60 8.54 6.98
C LYS A 149 28.61 10.05 6.77
N GLU A 150 27.47 10.65 6.50
CA GLU A 150 27.33 12.11 6.36
C GLU A 150 27.75 12.85 7.64
N ARG A 151 27.39 12.33 8.82
CA ARG A 151 27.82 12.91 10.10
C ARG A 151 29.34 12.80 10.31
N VAL A 152 29.93 11.67 9.95
CA VAL A 152 31.39 11.47 10.03
C VAL A 152 32.12 12.39 9.06
N ASP A 153 31.62 12.53 7.83
CA ASP A 153 32.20 13.42 6.82
C ASP A 153 32.12 14.89 7.28
N LEU A 154 30.97 15.32 7.82
CA LEU A 154 30.80 16.65 8.41
C LEU A 154 31.75 16.90 9.60
N LEU A 155 31.98 15.88 10.44
CA LEU A 155 32.92 15.97 11.55
C LEU A 155 34.35 16.09 11.06
N ASN A 156 34.72 15.33 10.02
CA ASN A 156 36.04 15.40 9.40
C ASN A 156 36.28 16.76 8.74
N GLU A 157 35.30 17.31 8.04
CA GLU A 157 35.37 18.68 7.51
C GLU A 157 35.55 19.71 8.62
N ARG A 158 34.80 19.60 9.73
CA ARG A 158 34.95 20.49 10.89
C ARG A 158 36.33 20.36 11.54
N MET A 159 36.85 19.14 11.66
CA MET A 159 38.21 18.92 12.18
C MET A 159 39.26 19.52 11.25
N ALA A 160 39.15 19.32 9.94
CA ALA A 160 40.06 19.92 8.96
C ALA A 160 40.00 21.46 9.01
N THR A 161 38.80 22.03 9.09
CA THR A 161 38.61 23.48 9.23
C THR A 161 39.23 23.98 10.54
N LYS A 162 39.05 23.25 11.66
CA LYS A 162 39.65 23.58 12.96
C LYS A 162 41.18 23.51 12.94
N VAL A 163 41.75 22.51 12.28
CA VAL A 163 43.21 22.38 12.13
C VAL A 163 43.75 23.53 11.30
N ASN A 164 43.10 23.88 10.20
CA ASN A 164 43.50 25.01 9.35
C ASN A 164 43.37 26.36 10.06
N THR A 165 42.29 26.60 10.80
CA THR A 165 42.13 27.85 11.57
C THR A 165 43.15 27.93 12.69
N ASN A 166 43.47 26.81 13.35
CA ASN A 166 44.50 26.79 14.39
C ASN A 166 45.90 27.04 13.79
N ALA A 167 46.20 26.49 12.60
CA ALA A 167 47.44 26.78 11.88
C ALA A 167 47.56 28.27 11.51
N LEU A 168 46.48 28.88 11.00
CA LEU A 168 46.44 30.32 10.72
C LEU A 168 46.59 31.17 11.99
N LEU A 169 46.00 30.74 13.11
CA LEU A 169 46.15 31.39 14.41
C LEU A 169 47.60 31.36 14.88
N ILE A 170 48.25 30.20 14.80
CA ILE A 170 49.67 30.04 15.14
C ILE A 170 50.52 30.94 14.24
N GLU A 171 50.30 30.93 12.93
CA GLU A 171 51.02 31.79 11.98
C GLU A 171 50.83 33.28 12.30
N THR A 172 49.62 33.69 12.67
CA THR A 172 49.31 35.08 13.03
C THR A 172 49.94 35.47 14.37
N CYS A 173 49.92 34.58 15.36
CA CYS A 173 50.62 34.77 16.64
C CYS A 173 52.14 34.88 16.42
N ASP A 174 52.71 34.07 15.54
CA ASP A 174 54.13 34.14 15.19
C ASP A 174 54.49 35.46 14.52
N LYS A 175 53.70 35.91 13.53
CA LYS A 175 53.85 37.23 12.91
C LYS A 175 53.73 38.37 13.92
N THR A 176 52.77 38.27 14.84
CA THR A 176 52.60 39.28 15.90
C THR A 176 53.84 39.33 16.79
N ARG A 177 54.34 38.17 17.23
CA ARG A 177 55.55 38.06 18.04
C ARG A 177 56.81 38.53 17.32
N ASP A 178 56.90 38.34 16.00
CA ASP A 178 57.97 38.90 15.16
C ASP A 178 57.88 40.44 15.12
N THR A 179 56.67 41.00 14.93
CA THR A 179 56.48 42.45 14.97
C THR A 179 56.76 43.05 16.34
N GLU A 180 56.41 42.37 17.44
CA GLU A 180 56.77 42.79 18.80
C GLU A 180 58.28 42.79 19.02
N ARG A 181 58.98 41.74 18.56
CA ARG A 181 60.46 41.70 18.59
C ARG A 181 61.07 42.86 17.80
N GLU A 182 60.50 43.22 16.66
CA GLU A 182 60.96 44.36 15.86
C GLU A 182 60.66 45.70 16.54
N ILE A 183 59.51 45.83 17.21
CA ILE A 183 59.18 47.00 18.05
C ILE A 183 60.17 47.12 19.22
N ILE A 184 60.55 46.02 19.86
CA ILE A 184 61.56 46.02 20.93
C ILE A 184 62.92 46.47 20.39
N ARG A 185 63.36 45.95 19.23
CA ARG A 185 64.61 46.37 18.58
C ARG A 185 64.60 47.84 18.20
N THR A 186 63.52 48.33 17.61
CA THR A 186 63.39 49.75 17.22
C THR A 186 63.33 50.67 18.44
N LYS A 187 62.68 50.26 19.54
CA LYS A 187 62.73 50.99 20.82
C LYS A 187 64.13 51.03 21.41
N ALA A 188 64.86 49.92 21.39
CA ALA A 188 66.26 49.88 21.84
C ALA A 188 67.15 50.79 20.97
N ALA A 189 67.00 50.74 19.65
CA ALA A 189 67.71 51.62 18.72
C ALA A 189 67.36 53.11 18.94
N LEU A 190 66.11 53.42 19.28
CA LEU A 190 65.66 54.78 19.59
C LEU A 190 66.23 55.28 20.93
N ALA A 191 66.36 54.40 21.93
CA ALA A 191 67.05 54.70 23.18
C ALA A 191 68.54 54.97 22.95
N GLU A 192 69.20 54.13 22.15
CA GLU A 192 70.60 54.29 21.76
C GLU A 192 70.83 55.58 20.93
N LEU A 193 69.87 55.95 20.07
CA LEU A 193 69.86 57.22 19.36
C LEU A 193 69.69 58.42 20.30
N LYS A 194 68.81 58.32 21.30
CA LYS A 194 68.65 59.36 22.33
C LYS A 194 69.92 59.53 23.16
N GLU A 195 70.61 58.45 23.49
CA GLU A 195 71.90 58.47 24.17
C GLU A 195 72.98 59.10 23.28
N LYS A 196 73.08 58.69 22.01
CA LYS A 196 73.99 59.32 21.03
C LYS A 196 73.68 60.79 20.79
N ILE A 197 72.41 61.21 20.83
CA ILE A 197 72.00 62.62 20.78
C ILE A 197 72.44 63.34 22.06
N ALA A 198 72.25 62.76 23.24
CA ALA A 198 72.70 63.37 24.49
C ALA A 198 74.24 63.50 24.56
N GLU A 199 74.99 62.49 24.10
CA GLU A 199 76.44 62.56 23.96
C GLU A 199 76.87 63.61 22.93
N LYS A 200 76.19 63.69 21.78
CA LYS A 200 76.44 64.73 20.77
C LYS A 200 76.09 66.12 21.28
N MET A 201 75.04 66.28 22.06
CA MET A 201 74.67 67.56 22.70
C MET A 201 75.72 67.97 23.75
N SER A 202 76.24 67.02 24.52
CA SER A 202 77.34 67.28 25.47
C SER A 202 78.65 67.65 24.76
N LYS A 203 78.97 66.98 23.63
CA LYS A 203 80.10 67.36 22.78
C LYS A 203 79.89 68.71 22.10
N LEU A 204 78.69 69.00 21.59
CA LEU A 204 78.33 70.28 20.98
C LEU A 204 78.37 71.44 21.98
N GLU A 205 78.00 71.25 23.24
CA GLU A 205 78.12 72.30 24.26
C GLU A 205 79.60 72.63 24.53
N LYS A 206 80.48 71.62 24.60
CA LYS A 206 81.94 71.81 24.71
C LYS A 206 82.55 72.45 23.47
N GLU A 207 82.13 72.01 22.27
CA GLU A 207 82.54 72.60 21.00
C GLU A 207 81.99 74.02 20.82
N LYS A 208 80.84 74.35 21.40
CA LYS A 208 80.27 75.72 21.42
C LYS A 208 81.07 76.65 22.33
N GLU A 209 81.51 76.17 23.50
CA GLU A 209 82.44 76.91 24.36
C GLU A 209 83.79 77.15 23.67
N GLU A 210 84.32 76.15 22.94
CA GLU A 210 85.52 76.30 22.11
C GLU A 210 85.28 77.20 20.89
N CYS A 211 84.10 77.12 20.25
CA CYS A 211 83.70 77.94 19.12
C CYS A 211 83.48 79.39 19.53
N ASP A 212 83.05 79.69 20.76
CA ASP A 212 82.96 81.06 21.29
C ASP A 212 84.33 81.63 21.67
N LYS A 213 85.32 80.75 21.96
CA LYS A 213 86.74 81.13 22.07
C LYS A 213 87.34 81.40 20.68
N MET A 214 87.03 80.54 19.71
CA MET A 214 87.46 80.65 18.32
C MET A 214 86.75 81.77 17.56
N LYS A 215 85.52 82.16 17.91
CA LYS A 215 84.81 83.35 17.39
C LYS A 215 85.48 84.64 17.81
N ARG A 216 86.03 84.69 19.03
CA ARG A 216 86.82 85.84 19.51
C ARG A 216 88.17 85.95 18.79
N GLU A 217 88.74 84.83 18.35
CA GLU A 217 89.95 84.79 17.50
C GLU A 217 89.63 85.05 16.02
N MET A 218 88.53 84.49 15.49
CA MET A 218 88.06 84.66 14.11
C MET A 218 87.56 86.07 13.83
N LYS A 219 87.03 86.79 14.84
CA LYS A 219 86.74 88.23 14.72
C LYS A 219 88.00 89.06 14.45
N LYS A 220 89.19 88.61 14.89
CA LYS A 220 90.48 89.24 14.54
C LYS A 220 90.98 88.86 13.14
N ILE A 221 90.50 87.75 12.57
CA ILE A 221 90.86 87.27 11.22
C ILE A 221 89.91 87.84 10.15
N LEU A 222 88.63 88.03 10.49
CA LEU A 222 87.61 88.60 9.60
C LEU A 222 87.93 90.04 9.17
N ASP A 223 88.49 90.85 10.07
CA ASP A 223 88.98 92.20 9.75
C ASP A 223 90.19 92.18 8.76
N ILE A 224 90.83 91.03 8.56
CA ILE A 224 92.00 90.86 7.66
C ILE A 224 91.57 90.26 6.29
N GLN A 225 90.43 89.58 6.19
CA GLN A 225 90.04 88.80 5.01
C GLN A 225 89.02 89.50 4.08
N GLU A 226 88.35 90.55 4.56
CA GLU A 226 87.45 91.39 3.74
C GLU A 226 88.18 92.12 2.60
N ALA A 227 89.52 92.21 2.66
CA ALA A 227 90.37 92.78 1.61
C ALA A 227 90.63 91.84 0.40
N LYS A 228 90.20 90.56 0.41
CA LYS A 228 90.65 89.57 -0.61
C LYS A 228 89.57 88.93 -1.51
N THR A 229 88.28 89.20 -1.31
CA THR A 229 87.19 88.39 -1.90
C THR A 229 86.42 89.09 -3.05
N SER A 230 87.11 89.84 -3.91
CA SER A 230 86.51 90.53 -5.08
C SER A 230 86.75 89.83 -6.43
N LYS A 231 87.30 88.60 -6.47
CA LYS A 231 87.77 87.98 -7.73
C LYS A 231 87.09 86.69 -8.22
N LYS A 232 85.97 86.22 -7.64
CA LYS A 232 85.28 84.97 -8.08
C LYS A 232 83.82 85.16 -8.52
N LYS A 233 83.55 86.17 -9.35
CA LYS A 233 82.22 86.44 -9.93
C LYS A 233 82.06 85.99 -11.40
N HIS A 234 83.09 85.39 -12.02
CA HIS A 234 83.12 85.20 -13.48
C HIS A 234 82.81 83.76 -13.98
N GLU A 235 82.46 82.82 -13.12
CA GLU A 235 82.28 81.41 -13.54
C GLU A 235 80.81 80.97 -13.70
N PHE A 236 79.83 81.81 -13.37
CA PHE A 236 78.41 81.42 -13.36
C PHE A 236 77.64 81.74 -14.67
N GLU A 237 78.18 82.57 -15.57
CA GLU A 237 77.52 82.94 -16.83
C GLU A 237 77.50 81.80 -17.88
N ASN A 238 78.31 80.74 -17.72
CA ASN A 238 78.61 79.80 -18.81
C ASN A 238 77.76 78.51 -18.85
N LEU A 239 76.68 78.43 -18.07
CA LEU A 239 75.79 77.25 -18.01
C LEU A 239 74.37 77.48 -18.56
N ASN A 240 74.04 78.70 -18.96
CA ASN A 240 72.69 79.08 -19.42
C ASN A 240 72.40 78.80 -20.92
N ILE A 241 73.32 78.18 -21.65
CA ILE A 241 73.19 77.96 -23.12
C ILE A 241 72.70 76.55 -23.48
N LYS A 242 72.63 75.59 -22.54
CA LYS A 242 72.30 74.18 -22.86
C LYS A 242 70.83 73.76 -22.67
N PHE A 243 69.93 74.69 -22.31
CA PHE A 243 68.53 74.37 -22.00
C PHE A 243 67.55 74.58 -23.17
N LEU A 244 67.97 75.20 -24.28
CA LEU A 244 67.06 75.61 -25.36
C LEU A 244 66.88 74.60 -26.52
N ASP A 245 67.65 73.50 -26.58
CA ASP A 245 67.66 72.60 -27.76
C ASP A 245 66.73 71.36 -27.70
N LEU A 246 65.97 71.15 -26.61
CA LEU A 246 65.08 69.96 -26.48
C LEU A 246 63.59 70.24 -26.76
N GLN A 247 63.22 71.46 -27.15
CA GLN A 247 61.83 71.89 -27.34
C GLN A 247 61.28 71.77 -28.77
N HIS A 248 62.11 71.38 -29.76
CA HIS A 248 61.73 71.35 -31.19
C HIS A 248 61.24 69.97 -31.72
N LEU A 249 61.41 68.87 -30.98
CA LEU A 249 61.15 67.52 -31.54
C LEU A 249 59.71 67.01 -31.40
N ILE A 250 58.83 67.74 -30.72
CA ILE A 250 57.48 67.28 -30.34
C ILE A 250 56.39 67.57 -31.40
N SER A 251 56.64 68.38 -32.44
CA SER A 251 55.55 68.85 -33.33
C SER A 251 55.36 68.13 -34.68
N LEU A 252 56.05 67.02 -34.97
CA LEU A 252 56.15 66.50 -36.35
C LEU A 252 55.42 65.17 -36.70
N ASN A 253 54.81 64.46 -35.74
CA ASN A 253 54.26 63.10 -35.99
C ASN A 253 52.71 62.98 -36.02
N SER A 254 51.99 64.08 -36.21
CA SER A 254 50.52 64.11 -36.09
C SER A 254 49.72 64.01 -37.41
N THR A 255 50.30 63.60 -38.55
CA THR A 255 49.65 63.70 -39.89
C THR A 255 49.45 62.39 -40.67
N ALA A 256 49.69 61.21 -40.11
CA ALA A 256 49.66 59.94 -40.86
C ALA A 256 48.37 59.08 -40.71
N ILE A 257 47.22 59.65 -40.33
CA ILE A 257 45.98 58.92 -39.99
C ILE A 257 44.92 58.85 -41.14
N PHE A 258 45.15 59.38 -42.35
CA PHE A 258 44.02 59.62 -43.28
C PHE A 258 43.77 58.63 -44.46
N ASN A 259 44.57 57.58 -44.72
CA ASN A 259 44.57 57.00 -46.09
C ASN A 259 44.25 55.50 -46.31
N GLU A 260 43.68 54.73 -45.37
CA GLU A 260 43.38 53.30 -45.63
C GLU A 260 41.89 52.89 -45.52
N GLU A 261 40.97 53.86 -45.43
CA GLU A 261 39.51 53.65 -45.49
C GLU A 261 38.92 53.35 -46.90
N ILE A 262 39.74 53.17 -47.95
CA ILE A 262 39.26 53.09 -49.36
C ILE A 262 39.16 51.66 -49.96
N LEU A 263 39.60 50.59 -49.29
CA LEU A 263 39.69 49.25 -49.93
C LEU A 263 38.50 48.30 -49.70
N ILE A 264 37.49 48.69 -48.92
CA ILE A 264 36.31 47.85 -48.60
C ILE A 264 35.25 47.81 -49.73
N ALA A 265 35.36 48.66 -50.76
CA ALA A 265 34.31 48.85 -51.77
C ALA A 265 34.39 47.97 -53.05
N LYS A 266 35.37 47.05 -53.19
CA LYS A 266 35.65 46.40 -54.51
C LYS A 266 35.39 44.89 -54.66
N LEU A 267 34.82 44.19 -53.67
CA LEU A 267 34.69 42.71 -53.72
C LEU A 267 33.26 42.11 -53.75
N LYS A 268 32.20 42.92 -53.96
CA LYS A 268 30.79 42.45 -53.91
C LYS A 268 30.08 42.18 -55.27
N GLU A 269 30.71 42.37 -56.43
CA GLU A 269 29.99 42.40 -57.73
C GLU A 269 30.08 41.12 -58.59
N LYS A 270 30.98 40.15 -58.33
CA LYS A 270 31.43 39.22 -59.41
C LYS A 270 30.89 37.79 -59.47
N SER A 271 29.99 37.33 -58.60
CA SER A 271 29.51 35.93 -58.66
C SER A 271 28.05 35.74 -59.10
N LYS A 272 27.38 36.83 -59.53
CA LYS A 272 26.00 36.82 -60.03
C LYS A 272 25.87 36.47 -61.52
N GLN A 273 26.87 35.80 -62.11
CA GLN A 273 27.04 35.71 -63.57
C GLN A 273 27.18 34.29 -64.15
N LEU A 274 26.89 33.23 -63.37
CA LEU A 274 27.02 31.83 -63.81
C LEU A 274 25.69 31.06 -63.98
N GLU A 275 24.56 31.73 -63.84
CA GLU A 275 23.21 31.13 -63.84
C GLU A 275 22.45 31.27 -65.18
N LYS A 276 23.15 31.40 -66.32
CA LYS A 276 22.47 31.81 -67.58
C LYS A 276 22.84 31.08 -68.88
N ASN A 277 23.36 29.86 -68.85
CA ASN A 277 23.69 29.13 -70.08
C ASN A 277 23.04 27.73 -70.18
N LEU A 278 21.75 27.73 -70.55
CA LEU A 278 21.04 26.86 -71.52
C LEU A 278 21.39 25.35 -71.54
N GLU A 279 20.47 24.39 -71.46
CA GLU A 279 19.14 24.30 -72.09
C GLU A 279 19.16 24.49 -73.63
N PHE A 280 19.79 23.57 -74.38
CA PHE A 280 19.68 23.56 -75.85
C PHE A 280 19.72 22.19 -76.57
N LYS A 281 19.43 21.02 -75.98
CA LYS A 281 19.37 19.77 -76.79
C LYS A 281 18.25 18.79 -76.43
N LYS A 282 17.01 19.25 -76.62
CA LYS A 282 15.88 18.43 -77.10
C LYS A 282 16.09 18.15 -78.60
N THR A 283 16.24 16.89 -79.01
CA THR A 283 15.87 16.34 -80.35
C THR A 283 16.27 14.86 -80.45
N ASP A 284 15.30 13.94 -80.38
CA ASP A 284 15.07 12.90 -81.40
C ASP A 284 13.96 11.91 -81.00
N MET A 285 12.81 12.09 -81.64
CA MET A 285 11.58 11.30 -81.56
C MET A 285 11.02 11.14 -82.99
N LEU A 286 11.65 10.32 -83.83
CA LEU A 286 11.16 10.00 -85.19
C LEU A 286 11.59 8.60 -85.68
N ALA A 287 11.03 7.52 -85.12
CA ALA A 287 11.01 6.23 -85.82
C ALA A 287 9.86 5.31 -85.36
N LEU A 288 8.71 5.40 -86.05
CA LEU A 288 7.51 4.54 -85.97
C LEU A 288 7.28 3.94 -87.37
N SER A 289 7.52 2.64 -87.64
CA SER A 289 7.16 2.11 -88.97
C SER A 289 6.81 0.61 -89.17
N GLU A 290 6.63 -0.25 -88.16
CA GLU A 290 6.25 -1.67 -88.46
C GLU A 290 5.07 -2.23 -87.63
N LYS A 291 3.87 -1.94 -88.13
CA LYS A 291 2.60 -2.66 -87.88
C LYS A 291 1.98 -2.90 -89.28
N LYS A 292 2.01 -4.11 -89.86
CA LYS A 292 1.20 -4.41 -91.07
C LYS A 292 0.85 -5.88 -91.40
N ILE A 293 1.57 -6.93 -91.00
CA ILE A 293 1.51 -8.21 -91.78
C ILE A 293 0.53 -9.31 -91.31
N GLN A 294 -0.12 -9.27 -90.14
CA GLN A 294 -0.68 -10.50 -89.55
C GLN A 294 -2.19 -10.83 -89.76
N LEU A 295 -2.94 -10.15 -90.64
CA LEU A 295 -4.42 -10.21 -90.64
C LEU A 295 -5.14 -10.97 -91.80
N ASP A 296 -4.47 -11.63 -92.75
CA ASP A 296 -5.12 -12.12 -94.00
C ASP A 296 -5.51 -13.63 -94.07
N SER A 297 -5.35 -14.48 -93.04
CA SER A 297 -5.43 -15.95 -93.21
C SER A 297 -6.73 -16.69 -92.78
N GLU A 298 -7.83 -16.03 -92.42
CA GLU A 298 -9.01 -16.70 -91.79
C GLU A 298 -10.20 -17.13 -92.71
N LEU A 299 -10.21 -16.92 -94.04
CA LEU A 299 -11.50 -16.96 -94.78
C LEU A 299 -11.90 -18.27 -95.53
N LEU A 300 -11.13 -19.37 -95.55
CA LEU A 300 -11.32 -20.43 -96.58
C LEU A 300 -12.04 -21.76 -96.18
N LEU A 301 -12.47 -22.01 -94.94
CA LEU A 301 -12.80 -23.40 -94.51
C LEU A 301 -14.30 -23.82 -94.45
N LEU A 302 -15.27 -22.98 -94.84
CA LEU A 302 -16.70 -23.15 -94.48
C LEU A 302 -17.63 -23.89 -95.49
N GLN A 303 -17.15 -24.61 -96.51
CA GLN A 303 -18.00 -25.03 -97.65
C GLN A 303 -18.49 -26.52 -97.77
N SER A 304 -18.16 -27.49 -96.91
CA SER A 304 -18.36 -28.94 -97.21
C SER A 304 -19.57 -29.70 -96.60
N LYS A 305 -20.62 -29.03 -96.09
CA LYS A 305 -21.64 -29.66 -95.21
C LYS A 305 -22.92 -30.23 -95.87
N ILE A 306 -23.07 -30.29 -97.20
CA ILE A 306 -24.40 -30.39 -97.85
C ILE A 306 -24.85 -31.80 -98.36
N ALA A 307 -24.08 -32.90 -98.25
CA ALA A 307 -24.35 -34.10 -99.09
C ALA A 307 -25.13 -35.33 -98.52
N GLN A 308 -25.48 -35.45 -97.23
CA GLN A 308 -25.75 -36.79 -96.61
C GLN A 308 -27.23 -37.27 -96.48
N GLU A 309 -28.28 -36.46 -96.67
CA GLU A 309 -29.66 -36.77 -96.21
C GLU A 309 -30.54 -37.70 -97.10
N LYS A 310 -30.03 -38.39 -98.13
CA LYS A 310 -30.87 -39.03 -99.17
C LYS A 310 -31.19 -40.54 -98.98
N GLU A 311 -30.59 -41.25 -98.03
CA GLU A 311 -30.46 -42.74 -98.07
C GLU A 311 -31.50 -43.55 -97.24
N ASP A 312 -32.39 -42.90 -96.49
CA ASP A 312 -33.15 -43.60 -95.44
C ASP A 312 -34.52 -44.21 -95.82
N PHE A 313 -35.11 -43.90 -96.99
CA PHE A 313 -36.53 -44.25 -97.26
C PHE A 313 -36.82 -45.66 -97.82
N ASP A 314 -35.85 -46.37 -98.39
CA ASP A 314 -36.16 -47.62 -99.15
C ASP A 314 -36.31 -48.89 -98.28
N ARG A 315 -36.09 -48.83 -96.96
CA ARG A 315 -36.02 -50.03 -96.07
C ARG A 315 -37.35 -50.56 -95.53
N GLU A 316 -38.48 -49.86 -95.63
CA GLU A 316 -39.70 -50.21 -94.88
C GLU A 316 -40.65 -51.22 -95.56
N LEU A 317 -40.54 -51.44 -96.87
CA LEU A 317 -41.57 -52.14 -97.65
C LEU A 317 -41.56 -53.69 -97.52
N GLU A 318 -40.40 -54.32 -97.31
CA GLU A 318 -40.29 -55.80 -97.28
C GLU A 318 -40.69 -56.47 -95.97
N LYS A 319 -41.06 -55.67 -94.97
CA LYS A 319 -41.36 -56.15 -93.63
C LYS A 319 -42.72 -56.86 -93.52
N SER A 320 -43.68 -56.55 -94.39
CA SER A 320 -45.10 -56.87 -94.15
C SER A 320 -45.57 -58.25 -94.68
N LYS A 321 -44.80 -58.91 -95.55
CA LYS A 321 -45.22 -60.19 -96.18
C LYS A 321 -44.87 -61.44 -95.36
N GLU A 322 -43.85 -61.37 -94.49
CA GLU A 322 -43.42 -62.49 -93.64
C GLU A 322 -44.40 -62.75 -92.46
N ASP A 323 -45.17 -61.72 -92.06
CA ASP A 323 -46.04 -61.74 -90.89
C ASP A 323 -47.18 -62.76 -90.95
N LEU A 324 -47.65 -63.13 -92.15
CA LEU A 324 -48.81 -64.02 -92.31
C LEU A 324 -48.47 -65.51 -92.11
N ARG A 325 -47.22 -65.92 -92.35
CA ARG A 325 -46.76 -67.30 -92.09
C ARG A 325 -46.50 -67.54 -90.60
N ASN A 326 -46.13 -66.51 -89.87
CA ASN A 326 -45.89 -66.56 -88.41
C ASN A 326 -47.17 -66.87 -87.60
N ALA A 327 -48.34 -66.41 -88.05
CA ALA A 327 -49.60 -66.55 -87.30
C ALA A 327 -50.08 -68.01 -87.11
N LYS A 328 -49.80 -68.92 -88.05
CA LYS A 328 -50.18 -70.34 -87.94
C LYS A 328 -49.25 -71.14 -87.02
N CYS A 329 -47.96 -70.79 -86.96
CA CYS A 329 -47.02 -71.39 -86.01
C CYS A 329 -47.28 -70.92 -84.56
N LEU A 330 -47.81 -69.70 -84.40
CA LEU A 330 -48.20 -69.10 -83.13
C LEU A 330 -49.27 -69.87 -82.36
N ASN A 331 -50.29 -70.44 -83.01
CA ASN A 331 -51.39 -71.09 -82.30
C ASN A 331 -50.99 -72.43 -81.62
N LYS A 332 -50.05 -73.18 -82.22
CA LYS A 332 -49.46 -74.37 -81.58
C LYS A 332 -48.51 -74.01 -80.43
N LYS A 333 -47.78 -72.90 -80.55
CA LYS A 333 -46.91 -72.35 -79.49
C LYS A 333 -47.72 -71.88 -78.27
N LEU A 334 -48.84 -71.19 -78.50
CA LEU A 334 -49.70 -70.62 -77.46
C LEU A 334 -50.31 -71.66 -76.50
N LYS A 335 -50.57 -72.90 -76.96
CA LYS A 335 -51.07 -73.98 -76.07
C LYS A 335 -50.02 -74.50 -75.10
N LEU A 336 -48.75 -74.55 -75.49
CA LEU A 336 -47.63 -74.93 -74.61
C LEU A 336 -47.23 -73.74 -73.71
N GLU A 337 -47.26 -72.52 -74.24
CA GLU A 337 -47.06 -71.29 -73.46
C GLU A 337 -48.10 -71.14 -72.36
N ASN A 338 -49.39 -71.48 -72.58
CA ASN A 338 -50.41 -71.37 -71.54
C ASN A 338 -50.15 -72.29 -70.33
N LYS A 339 -49.56 -73.47 -70.57
CA LYS A 339 -49.19 -74.41 -69.50
C LYS A 339 -47.93 -73.92 -68.74
N ALA A 340 -46.97 -73.33 -69.45
CA ALA A 340 -45.81 -72.67 -68.86
C ALA A 340 -46.17 -71.38 -68.10
N VAL A 341 -47.18 -70.63 -68.55
CA VAL A 341 -47.67 -69.40 -67.91
C VAL A 341 -48.32 -69.72 -66.57
N ARG A 342 -49.04 -70.83 -66.42
CA ARG A 342 -49.59 -71.24 -65.12
C ARG A 342 -48.51 -71.58 -64.10
N GLN A 343 -47.47 -72.31 -64.50
CA GLN A 343 -46.31 -72.57 -63.63
C GLN A 343 -45.54 -71.29 -63.27
N LYS A 344 -45.42 -70.34 -64.21
CA LYS A 344 -44.83 -69.02 -63.93
C LYS A 344 -45.71 -68.16 -63.01
N TYR A 345 -47.03 -68.30 -63.07
CA TYR A 345 -47.95 -67.58 -62.19
C TYR A 345 -47.87 -68.11 -60.75
N GLU A 346 -47.76 -69.43 -60.57
CA GLU A 346 -47.52 -70.05 -59.26
C GLU A 346 -46.16 -69.65 -58.67
N GLN A 347 -45.08 -69.66 -59.46
CA GLN A 347 -43.78 -69.09 -59.04
C GLN A 347 -43.88 -67.60 -58.71
N GLY A 348 -44.63 -66.83 -59.48
CA GLY A 348 -44.85 -65.40 -59.21
C GLY A 348 -45.60 -65.13 -57.90
N LEU A 349 -46.51 -66.04 -57.51
CA LEU A 349 -47.23 -65.93 -56.25
C LEU A 349 -46.31 -66.23 -55.04
N GLU A 350 -45.46 -67.25 -55.15
CA GLU A 350 -44.44 -67.58 -54.13
C GLU A 350 -43.39 -66.46 -54.00
N GLU A 351 -42.92 -65.92 -55.13
CA GLU A 351 -42.03 -64.76 -55.14
C GLU A 351 -42.70 -63.53 -54.50
N GLN A 352 -43.98 -63.28 -54.80
CA GLN A 352 -44.73 -62.17 -54.21
C GLN A 352 -44.85 -62.31 -52.69
N GLN A 353 -45.07 -63.52 -52.17
CA GLN A 353 -45.10 -63.78 -50.73
C GLN A 353 -43.72 -63.61 -50.09
N HIS A 354 -42.66 -64.11 -50.72
CA HIS A 354 -41.29 -63.90 -50.26
C HIS A 354 -40.90 -62.40 -50.24
N TRP A 355 -41.31 -61.63 -51.27
CA TRP A 355 -41.10 -60.19 -51.31
C TRP A 355 -41.97 -59.41 -50.31
N ALA A 356 -43.16 -59.91 -49.97
CA ALA A 356 -43.99 -59.33 -48.91
C ALA A 356 -43.32 -59.47 -47.53
N VAL A 357 -42.80 -60.66 -47.20
CA VAL A 357 -42.04 -60.89 -45.97
C VAL A 357 -40.80 -60.01 -45.90
N LYS A 358 -40.01 -59.92 -46.99
CA LYS A 358 -38.86 -59.00 -47.04
C LYS A 358 -39.26 -57.54 -46.88
N ARG A 359 -40.40 -57.12 -47.44
CA ARG A 359 -40.91 -55.75 -47.30
C ARG A 359 -41.24 -55.45 -45.85
N ASP A 360 -41.96 -56.36 -45.17
CA ASP A 360 -42.34 -56.18 -43.77
C ASP A 360 -41.12 -56.19 -42.85
N GLU A 361 -40.11 -57.01 -43.14
CA GLU A 361 -38.82 -56.98 -42.43
C GLU A 361 -38.08 -55.64 -42.63
N MET A 362 -38.08 -55.09 -43.85
CA MET A 362 -37.48 -53.80 -44.15
C MET A 362 -38.26 -52.65 -43.50
N VAL A 363 -39.59 -52.72 -43.45
CA VAL A 363 -40.45 -51.76 -42.73
C VAL A 363 -40.16 -51.82 -41.23
N GLY A 364 -39.99 -53.01 -40.66
CA GLY A 364 -39.58 -53.16 -39.26
C GLY A 364 -38.20 -52.58 -38.96
N LYS A 365 -37.22 -52.75 -39.86
CA LYS A 365 -35.89 -52.13 -39.75
C LYS A 365 -35.97 -50.60 -39.87
N LEU A 366 -36.77 -50.09 -40.81
CA LEU A 366 -37.04 -48.66 -40.98
C LEU A 366 -37.69 -48.05 -39.74
N GLY A 367 -38.66 -48.73 -39.12
CA GLY A 367 -39.29 -48.30 -37.88
C GLY A 367 -38.28 -48.19 -36.73
N LYS A 368 -37.40 -49.17 -36.56
CA LYS A 368 -36.33 -49.12 -35.55
C LYS A 368 -35.34 -47.97 -35.81
N LEU A 369 -34.97 -47.74 -37.08
CA LEU A 369 -34.11 -46.63 -37.45
C LEU A 369 -34.78 -45.27 -37.24
N SER A 370 -36.09 -45.17 -37.45
CA SER A 370 -36.87 -43.95 -37.17
C SER A 370 -36.82 -43.58 -35.70
N VAL A 371 -37.06 -44.54 -34.80
CA VAL A 371 -36.99 -44.30 -33.34
C VAL A 371 -35.59 -43.83 -32.92
N VAL A 372 -34.53 -44.48 -33.43
CA VAL A 372 -33.15 -44.05 -33.15
C VAL A 372 -32.88 -42.65 -33.71
N LEU A 373 -33.42 -42.31 -34.88
CA LEU A 373 -33.27 -40.97 -35.46
C LEU A 373 -33.97 -39.92 -34.59
N ASP A 374 -35.18 -40.21 -34.10
CA ASP A 374 -35.94 -39.32 -33.23
C ASP A 374 -35.20 -39.10 -31.89
N GLU A 375 -34.67 -40.15 -31.27
CA GLU A 375 -33.82 -40.06 -30.07
C GLU A 375 -32.56 -39.20 -30.31
N LYS A 376 -31.94 -39.32 -31.50
CA LYS A 376 -30.78 -38.49 -31.87
C LYS A 376 -31.17 -37.03 -32.10
N LEU A 377 -32.35 -36.77 -32.68
CA LEU A 377 -32.86 -35.41 -32.87
C LEU A 377 -33.18 -34.75 -31.52
N GLU A 378 -33.76 -35.48 -30.57
CA GLU A 378 -34.02 -34.99 -29.22
C GLU A 378 -32.71 -34.71 -28.47
N PHE A 379 -31.73 -35.61 -28.56
CA PHE A 379 -30.38 -35.37 -28.01
C PHE A 379 -29.72 -34.14 -28.63
N LEU A 380 -29.83 -33.93 -29.93
CA LEU A 380 -29.32 -32.74 -30.62
C LEU A 380 -30.05 -31.47 -30.17
N ALA A 381 -31.36 -31.51 -29.97
CA ALA A 381 -32.13 -30.39 -29.45
C ALA A 381 -31.66 -30.00 -28.03
N ASN A 382 -31.47 -30.97 -27.16
CA ASN A 382 -30.93 -30.74 -25.80
C ASN A 382 -29.52 -30.14 -25.86
N ARG A 383 -28.64 -30.66 -26.73
CA ARG A 383 -27.30 -30.08 -26.94
C ARG A 383 -27.33 -28.66 -27.49
N MET A 384 -28.29 -28.33 -28.35
CA MET A 384 -28.45 -26.95 -28.83
C MET A 384 -28.88 -25.99 -27.72
N ILE A 385 -29.75 -26.43 -26.81
CA ILE A 385 -30.15 -25.63 -25.64
C ILE A 385 -28.96 -25.43 -24.70
N GLU A 386 -28.21 -26.49 -24.38
CA GLU A 386 -26.98 -26.40 -23.58
C GLU A 386 -25.97 -25.44 -24.21
N LYS A 387 -25.72 -25.56 -25.52
CA LYS A 387 -24.82 -24.66 -26.26
C LYS A 387 -25.27 -23.21 -26.11
N LYS A 388 -26.56 -22.93 -26.27
CA LYS A 388 -27.12 -21.58 -26.15
C LYS A 388 -27.00 -21.02 -24.71
N ASN A 389 -27.13 -21.88 -23.70
CA ASN A 389 -26.93 -21.48 -22.32
C ASN A 389 -25.46 -21.16 -22.03
N LEU A 390 -24.53 -21.99 -22.53
CA LEU A 390 -23.09 -21.74 -22.40
C LEU A 390 -22.66 -20.48 -23.15
N GLU A 391 -23.20 -20.23 -24.35
CA GLU A 391 -22.95 -18.99 -25.10
C GLU A 391 -23.38 -17.74 -24.31
N LYS A 392 -24.54 -17.78 -23.64
CA LYS A 392 -24.98 -16.71 -22.74
C LYS A 392 -24.10 -16.55 -21.50
N GLU A 393 -23.63 -17.66 -20.94
CA GLU A 393 -22.71 -17.62 -19.79
C GLU A 393 -21.36 -17.01 -20.19
N ILE A 394 -20.86 -17.33 -21.39
CA ILE A 394 -19.67 -16.68 -21.98
C ILE A 394 -19.92 -15.18 -22.15
N GLU A 395 -21.04 -14.77 -22.74
CA GLU A 395 -21.40 -13.35 -22.92
C GLU A 395 -21.43 -12.60 -21.58
N ASN A 396 -22.08 -13.18 -20.55
CA ASN A 396 -22.11 -12.59 -19.21
C ASN A 396 -20.71 -12.49 -18.57
N LEU A 397 -19.84 -13.48 -18.77
CA LEU A 397 -18.47 -13.46 -18.28
C LEU A 397 -17.61 -12.43 -19.02
N GLU A 398 -17.81 -12.27 -20.32
CA GLU A 398 -17.16 -11.24 -21.13
C GLU A 398 -17.57 -9.83 -20.67
N ASP A 399 -18.86 -9.61 -20.43
CA ASP A 399 -19.38 -8.35 -19.88
C ASP A 399 -18.83 -8.07 -18.47
N SER A 400 -18.79 -9.08 -17.59
CA SER A 400 -18.20 -8.95 -16.26
C SER A 400 -16.70 -8.60 -16.34
N LEU A 401 -15.97 -9.23 -17.25
CA LEU A 401 -14.56 -8.96 -17.47
C LEU A 401 -14.32 -7.56 -18.05
N LEU A 402 -15.21 -7.08 -18.92
CA LEU A 402 -15.18 -5.71 -19.45
C LEU A 402 -15.42 -4.70 -18.32
N ASN A 403 -16.47 -4.89 -17.52
CA ASN A 403 -16.75 -4.03 -16.36
C ASN A 403 -15.57 -3.98 -15.39
N ASN A 404 -14.96 -5.13 -15.08
CA ASN A 404 -13.78 -5.18 -14.21
C ASN A 404 -12.58 -4.43 -14.81
N LYS A 405 -12.35 -4.53 -16.14
CA LYS A 405 -11.29 -3.76 -16.83
C LYS A 405 -11.55 -2.26 -16.76
N GLU A 406 -12.80 -1.83 -16.92
CA GLU A 406 -13.20 -0.43 -16.80
C GLU A 406 -12.98 0.09 -15.37
N SER A 407 -13.42 -0.67 -14.34
CA SER A 407 -13.16 -0.31 -12.94
C SER A 407 -11.66 -0.20 -12.63
N TYR A 408 -10.84 -1.15 -13.08
CA TYR A 408 -9.38 -1.06 -12.92
C TYR A 408 -8.78 0.14 -13.68
N ALA A 409 -9.32 0.49 -14.84
CA ALA A 409 -8.87 1.66 -15.59
C ALA A 409 -9.22 2.97 -14.87
N GLU A 410 -10.40 3.05 -14.26
CA GLU A 410 -10.84 4.18 -13.42
C GLU A 410 -9.98 4.31 -12.15
N GLU A 411 -9.74 3.22 -11.43
CA GLU A 411 -8.85 3.19 -10.26
C GLU A 411 -7.43 3.64 -10.64
N LEU A 412 -6.90 3.15 -11.76
CA LEU A 412 -5.58 3.53 -12.25
C LEU A 412 -5.52 4.99 -12.69
N ALA A 413 -6.62 5.55 -13.21
CA ALA A 413 -6.73 6.98 -13.50
C ALA A 413 -6.76 7.83 -12.22
N SER A 414 -7.51 7.39 -11.20
CA SER A 414 -7.54 8.03 -9.87
C SER A 414 -6.16 8.03 -9.23
N LEU A 415 -5.50 6.86 -9.18
CA LEU A 415 -4.15 6.73 -8.61
C LEU A 415 -3.11 7.59 -9.36
N LYS A 416 -3.22 7.72 -10.69
CA LYS A 416 -2.37 8.64 -11.47
C LYS A 416 -2.64 10.10 -11.09
N GLN A 417 -3.89 10.47 -10.85
CA GLN A 417 -4.26 11.81 -10.42
C GLN A 417 -3.75 12.10 -9.00
N ASP A 418 -3.89 11.14 -8.07
CA ASP A 418 -3.38 11.24 -6.70
C ASP A 418 -1.86 11.32 -6.68
N LEU A 419 -1.17 10.54 -7.51
CA LEU A 419 0.28 10.67 -7.66
C LEU A 419 0.69 12.05 -8.19
N LYS A 420 -0.12 12.66 -9.07
CA LYS A 420 0.13 14.01 -9.60
C LYS A 420 -0.12 15.08 -8.55
N THR A 421 -1.14 14.94 -7.70
CA THR A 421 -1.39 15.87 -6.57
C THR A 421 -0.30 15.73 -5.52
N GLU A 422 0.11 14.51 -5.18
CA GLU A 422 1.16 14.23 -4.20
C GLU A 422 2.54 14.71 -4.67
N ASN A 423 2.85 14.58 -5.97
CA ASN A 423 4.06 15.18 -6.52
C ASN A 423 4.05 16.73 -6.41
N LYS A 424 2.90 17.38 -6.60
CA LYS A 424 2.77 18.84 -6.43
C LYS A 424 2.93 19.25 -4.97
N THR A 425 2.32 18.52 -4.03
CA THR A 425 2.45 18.79 -2.58
C THR A 425 3.89 18.59 -2.14
N ARG A 426 4.56 17.51 -2.57
CA ARG A 426 5.98 17.25 -2.26
C ARG A 426 6.88 18.38 -2.73
N VAL A 427 6.72 18.86 -3.97
CA VAL A 427 7.49 20.00 -4.49
C VAL A 427 7.24 21.26 -3.64
N MET A 428 5.99 21.56 -3.31
CA MET A 428 5.64 22.70 -2.47
C MET A 428 6.25 22.60 -1.05
N LEU A 429 6.24 21.41 -0.45
CA LEU A 429 6.86 21.15 0.85
C LEU A 429 8.38 21.28 0.80
N GLN A 430 9.04 20.78 -0.26
CA GLN A 430 10.47 20.98 -0.48
C GLN A 430 10.83 22.46 -0.61
N TRP A 431 10.02 23.23 -1.33
CA TRP A 431 10.18 24.69 -1.41
C TRP A 431 10.01 25.37 -0.05
N LYS A 432 9.00 24.98 0.76
CA LYS A 432 8.83 25.48 2.13
C LYS A 432 10.03 25.15 3.01
N LEU A 433 10.55 23.93 2.94
CA LEU A 433 11.76 23.51 3.65
C LEU A 433 12.98 24.37 3.28
N LEU A 434 13.21 24.59 1.99
CA LEU A 434 14.29 25.44 1.51
C LEU A 434 14.12 26.90 1.97
N TYR A 435 12.91 27.42 1.92
CA TYR A 435 12.58 28.76 2.40
C TYR A 435 12.86 28.92 3.90
N LEU A 436 12.39 27.97 4.71
CA LEU A 436 12.64 27.95 6.15
C LEU A 436 14.13 27.79 6.47
N ALA A 437 14.85 26.95 5.74
CA ALA A 437 16.30 26.81 5.90
C ALA A 437 17.05 28.12 5.58
N LYS A 438 16.61 28.85 4.55
CA LYS A 438 17.16 30.18 4.22
C LYS A 438 16.86 31.20 5.32
N GLN A 439 15.63 31.23 5.83
CA GLN A 439 15.28 32.10 6.95
C GLN A 439 16.11 31.77 8.20
N ARG A 440 16.27 30.49 8.53
CA ARG A 440 17.08 30.04 9.67
C ARG A 440 18.53 30.54 9.56
N LYS A 441 19.14 30.47 8.37
CA LYS A 441 20.49 31.01 8.13
C LYS A 441 20.55 32.53 8.33
N LEU A 442 19.54 33.27 7.88
CA LEU A 442 19.46 34.72 8.09
C LEU A 442 19.35 35.05 9.58
N PHE A 443 18.47 34.37 10.32
CA PHE A 443 18.33 34.56 11.76
C PHE A 443 19.63 34.28 12.52
N PHE A 444 20.33 33.19 12.20
CA PHE A 444 21.64 32.91 12.83
C PHE A 444 22.67 33.98 12.51
N SER A 445 22.72 34.49 11.28
CA SER A 445 23.64 35.58 10.92
C SER A 445 23.32 36.88 11.66
N GLU A 446 22.04 37.16 11.90
CA GLU A 446 21.61 38.35 12.63
C GLU A 446 21.88 38.21 14.13
N GLU A 447 21.61 37.04 14.71
CA GLU A 447 21.98 36.68 16.08
C GLU A 447 23.50 36.79 16.31
N GLU A 448 24.31 36.29 15.39
CA GLU A 448 25.78 36.39 15.46
C GLU A 448 26.25 37.86 15.41
N ASN A 449 25.59 38.72 14.63
CA ASN A 449 25.86 40.15 14.59
C ASN A 449 25.48 40.85 15.90
N ILE A 450 24.31 40.52 16.46
CA ILE A 450 23.87 41.03 17.77
C ILE A 450 24.87 40.61 18.85
N ASN A 451 25.25 39.32 18.89
CA ASN A 451 26.24 38.81 19.85
C ASN A 451 27.60 39.49 19.70
N ARG A 452 28.05 39.75 18.47
CA ARG A 452 29.28 40.51 18.22
C ARG A 452 29.19 41.93 18.81
N LYS A 453 28.11 42.66 18.54
CA LYS A 453 27.88 44.01 19.08
C LYS A 453 27.79 44.02 20.61
N VAL A 454 27.16 43.00 21.21
CA VAL A 454 27.07 42.85 22.66
C VAL A 454 28.47 42.59 23.24
N ASN A 455 29.25 41.70 22.65
CA ASN A 455 30.63 41.45 23.09
C ASN A 455 31.51 42.69 22.95
N GLU A 456 31.41 43.44 21.86
CA GLU A 456 32.11 44.72 21.69
C GLU A 456 31.75 45.72 22.80
N ARG A 457 30.46 45.81 23.18
CA ARG A 457 30.02 46.65 24.31
C ARG A 457 30.54 46.15 25.64
N ILE A 458 30.56 44.83 25.87
CA ILE A 458 31.09 44.23 27.10
C ILE A 458 32.58 44.55 27.23
N GLU A 459 33.37 44.37 26.16
CA GLU A 459 34.81 44.67 26.17
C GLU A 459 35.08 46.17 26.34
N ALA A 460 34.31 47.04 25.67
CA ALA A 460 34.39 48.48 25.89
C ALA A 460 34.02 48.86 27.34
N GLY A 461 33.00 48.21 27.91
CA GLY A 461 32.61 48.36 29.31
C GLY A 461 33.68 47.92 30.28
N LYS A 462 34.32 46.76 30.05
CA LYS A 462 35.46 46.27 30.85
C LYS A 462 36.64 47.23 30.79
N LYS A 463 36.97 47.74 29.60
CA LYS A 463 38.04 48.72 29.42
C LYS A 463 37.75 50.00 30.20
N ARG A 464 36.55 50.55 30.08
CA ARG A 464 36.13 51.74 30.82
C ARG A 464 36.12 51.51 32.33
N HIS A 465 35.73 50.32 32.78
CA HIS A 465 35.77 49.98 34.20
C HIS A 465 37.20 49.93 34.73
N ALA A 466 38.15 49.38 33.96
CA ALA A 466 39.56 49.39 34.31
C ALA A 466 40.16 50.81 34.35
N GLU A 467 39.79 51.67 33.40
CA GLU A 467 40.18 53.09 33.40
C GLU A 467 39.66 53.82 34.64
N LEU A 468 38.39 53.63 34.99
CA LEU A 468 37.79 54.22 36.19
C LEU A 468 38.42 53.69 37.49
N LEU A 469 38.82 52.42 37.53
CA LEU A 469 39.52 51.85 38.69
C LEU A 469 40.86 52.55 38.93
N LEU A 470 41.64 52.81 37.87
CA LEU A 470 42.88 53.56 37.97
C LEU A 470 42.65 55.00 38.43
N GLU A 471 41.61 55.67 37.90
CA GLU A 471 41.25 57.03 38.32
C GLU A 471 40.83 57.09 39.80
N ILE A 472 40.08 56.09 40.28
CA ILE A 472 39.73 55.96 41.70
C ILE A 472 40.99 55.80 42.55
N GLU A 473 41.92 54.92 42.18
CA GLU A 473 43.18 54.73 42.92
C GLU A 473 44.00 56.02 43.00
N ASP A 474 44.04 56.81 41.93
CA ASP A 474 44.76 58.09 41.91
C ASP A 474 44.06 59.16 42.75
N LEU A 475 42.73 59.25 42.68
CA LEU A 475 41.93 60.15 43.53
C LEU A 475 42.05 59.78 45.01
N GLU A 476 42.11 58.49 45.37
CA GLU A 476 42.33 58.05 46.74
C GLU A 476 43.70 58.50 47.28
N LYS A 477 44.75 58.45 46.45
CA LYS A 477 46.07 58.98 46.83
C LYS A 477 46.04 60.49 47.03
N GLU A 478 45.36 61.24 46.15
CA GLU A 478 45.20 62.69 46.29
C GLU A 478 44.40 63.06 47.55
N LEU A 479 43.31 62.34 47.83
CA LEU A 479 42.52 62.51 49.05
C LEU A 479 43.38 62.29 50.29
N PHE A 480 44.16 61.21 50.32
CA PHE A 480 45.05 60.92 51.43
C PHE A 480 46.11 62.01 51.64
N GLN A 481 46.67 62.55 50.55
CA GLN A 481 47.61 63.68 50.62
C GLN A 481 46.94 64.95 51.14
N SER A 482 45.74 65.28 50.64
CA SER A 482 44.97 66.44 51.10
C SER A 482 44.58 66.30 52.57
N GLU A 483 44.17 65.12 53.02
CA GLU A 483 43.82 64.88 54.43
C GLU A 483 45.03 65.10 55.35
N ASN A 484 46.22 64.65 54.94
CA ASN A 484 47.46 64.90 55.68
C ASN A 484 47.82 66.40 55.72
N GLN A 485 47.62 67.13 54.62
CA GLN A 485 47.83 68.58 54.58
C GLN A 485 46.86 69.32 55.51
N VAL A 486 45.57 68.94 55.51
CA VAL A 486 44.55 69.51 56.41
C VAL A 486 44.90 69.26 57.87
N LYS A 487 45.34 68.04 58.24
CA LYS A 487 45.80 67.73 59.60
C LYS A 487 46.97 68.65 60.00
N THR A 488 47.97 68.80 59.14
CA THR A 488 49.15 69.65 59.39
C THR A 488 48.76 71.11 59.59
N LEU A 489 47.90 71.66 58.73
CA LEU A 489 47.43 73.04 58.81
C LEU A 489 46.53 73.27 60.04
N SER A 490 45.71 72.28 60.41
CA SER A 490 44.87 72.34 61.61
C SER A 490 45.72 72.40 62.90
N GLU A 491 46.79 71.59 62.97
CA GLU A 491 47.75 71.64 64.08
C GLU A 491 48.48 72.99 64.15
N GLU A 492 48.87 73.56 63.01
CA GLU A 492 49.50 74.89 62.95
C GLU A 492 48.53 76.00 63.39
N ALA A 493 47.28 75.95 62.92
CA ALA A 493 46.25 76.90 63.31
C ALA A 493 45.98 76.85 64.82
N SER A 494 45.88 75.66 65.42
CA SER A 494 45.68 75.49 66.86
C SER A 494 46.85 76.06 67.69
N LYS A 495 48.10 75.84 67.25
CA LYS A 495 49.28 76.45 67.89
C LYS A 495 49.26 77.97 67.81
N ARG A 496 48.90 78.54 66.65
CA ARG A 496 48.84 79.98 66.41
C ARG A 496 47.69 80.64 67.20
N GLU A 497 46.55 79.97 67.31
CA GLU A 497 45.41 80.41 68.13
C GLU A 497 45.79 80.49 69.62
N ASN A 498 46.45 79.46 70.16
CA ASN A 498 46.93 79.48 71.54
C ASN A 498 47.94 80.62 71.82
N TYR A 499 48.81 80.94 70.86
CA TYR A 499 49.73 82.07 70.97
C TYR A 499 48.98 83.41 71.09
N TYR A 500 47.98 83.65 70.23
CA TYR A 500 47.18 84.88 70.27
C TYR A 500 46.31 84.98 71.53
N ARG A 501 45.81 83.86 72.05
CA ARG A 501 45.08 83.83 73.32
C ARG A 501 45.95 84.34 74.47
N ASN A 502 47.17 83.81 74.58
CA ASN A 502 48.14 84.25 75.61
C ASN A 502 48.51 85.73 75.43
N TYR A 503 48.73 86.18 74.19
CA TYR A 503 49.06 87.57 73.88
C TYR A 503 47.95 88.54 74.30
N ASN A 504 46.68 88.22 74.01
CA ASN A 504 45.55 89.08 74.38
C ASN A 504 45.35 89.18 75.90
N GLU A 505 45.66 88.12 76.65
CA GLU A 505 45.54 88.09 78.10
C GLU A 505 46.56 89.06 78.76
N ASP A 506 47.79 89.13 78.23
CA ASP A 506 48.83 90.09 78.67
C ASP A 506 48.40 91.55 78.47
N PHE A 507 47.81 91.90 77.33
CA PHE A 507 47.34 93.27 77.08
C PHE A 507 46.14 93.63 77.94
N THR A 508 45.24 92.68 78.19
CA THR A 508 44.09 92.88 79.08
C THR A 508 44.54 93.23 80.50
N ASN A 509 45.60 92.57 80.99
CA ASN A 509 46.20 92.88 82.30
C ASN A 509 46.83 94.28 82.32
N LYS A 510 47.47 94.69 81.22
CA LYS A 510 48.12 96.00 81.10
C LYS A 510 47.12 97.17 81.06
N ILE A 511 45.98 96.98 80.40
CA ILE A 511 44.88 97.96 80.37
C ILE A 511 44.32 98.19 81.77
N LYS A 512 44.09 97.13 82.56
CA LYS A 512 43.58 97.25 83.94
C LYS A 512 44.50 98.06 84.87
N CYS A 513 45.81 98.02 84.67
CA CYS A 513 46.75 98.85 85.43
C CYS A 513 46.60 100.34 85.10
N LEU A 514 46.50 100.69 83.81
CA LEU A 514 46.38 102.07 83.36
C LEU A 514 45.03 102.71 83.76
N GLU A 515 43.96 101.93 83.79
CA GLU A 515 42.65 102.41 84.26
C GLU A 515 42.66 102.83 85.74
N ASN A 516 43.44 102.16 86.59
CA ASN A 516 43.59 102.52 88.01
C ASN A 516 44.40 103.83 88.21
N ASP A 517 45.41 104.07 87.37
CA ASP A 517 46.25 105.27 87.43
C ASP A 517 45.47 106.53 87.00
N ILE A 518 44.60 106.41 85.99
CA ILE A 518 43.76 107.52 85.53
C ILE A 518 42.77 107.94 86.63
N LYS A 519 42.23 106.97 87.38
CA LYS A 519 41.25 107.24 88.44
C LYS A 519 41.83 108.09 89.58
N THR A 520 43.09 107.87 89.94
CA THR A 520 43.80 108.65 90.96
C THR A 520 44.23 110.04 90.48
N ALA A 521 44.55 110.21 89.20
CA ALA A 521 44.89 111.53 88.63
C ALA A 521 43.69 112.50 88.59
N THR A 522 42.49 111.96 88.33
CA THR A 522 41.28 112.77 88.15
C THR A 522 40.79 113.42 89.46
N GLU A 523 41.00 112.77 90.60
CA GLU A 523 40.62 113.29 91.93
C GLU A 523 41.49 114.46 92.41
N ASN A 524 42.73 114.58 91.91
CA ASN A 524 43.66 115.64 92.28
C ASN A 524 43.44 116.95 91.48
N LEU A 525 42.90 116.86 90.26
CA LEU A 525 42.73 118.00 89.35
C LEU A 525 41.56 118.91 89.75
N LEU A 526 40.51 118.34 90.35
CA LEU A 526 39.30 119.06 90.77
C LEU A 526 39.54 120.07 91.92
N LYS A 527 40.62 119.90 92.71
CA LYS A 527 40.97 120.79 93.83
C LYS A 527 41.72 122.07 93.40
N LYS A 528 42.36 122.07 92.24
CA LYS A 528 43.16 123.22 91.75
C LYS A 528 42.39 124.20 90.86
N ASP A 529 41.27 123.77 90.29
CA ASP A 529 40.46 124.56 89.34
C ASP A 529 39.68 125.71 90.01
N GLN A 530 39.47 125.65 91.34
CA GLN A 530 38.73 126.67 92.09
C GLN A 530 39.57 127.93 92.43
N GLU A 531 40.90 127.89 92.29
CA GLU A 531 41.81 129.01 92.66
C GLU A 531 42.13 129.98 91.50
N LEU A 532 41.94 129.58 90.22
CA LEU A 532 42.45 130.33 89.06
C LEU A 532 41.44 131.24 88.36
N ASN A 533 40.21 131.35 88.86
CA ASN A 533 39.10 132.03 88.18
C ASN A 533 39.07 133.57 88.35
N ILE A 534 40.08 134.20 88.97
CA ILE A 534 40.11 135.65 89.24
C ILE A 534 41.02 136.44 88.27
N SER A 535 41.83 135.80 87.43
CA SER A 535 42.93 136.49 86.71
C SER A 535 42.82 136.59 85.18
N ARG A 536 41.69 136.19 84.56
CA ARG A 536 41.60 136.01 83.09
C ARG A 536 41.01 137.19 82.29
N LEU A 537 40.72 138.33 82.92
CA LEU A 537 39.87 139.37 82.31
C LEU A 537 40.57 140.52 81.54
N THR A 538 41.85 140.42 81.15
CA THR A 538 42.50 141.53 80.43
C THR A 538 43.56 141.10 79.40
N LEU A 539 43.21 140.32 78.36
CA LEU A 539 44.01 140.21 77.12
C LEU A 539 43.26 139.49 75.98
N GLU A 540 42.06 139.98 75.71
CA GLU A 540 41.34 139.78 74.44
C GLU A 540 42.02 140.59 73.31
N GLU A 541 41.77 140.19 72.05
CA GLU A 541 41.57 141.08 70.88
C GLU A 541 42.54 141.22 69.68
N THR A 542 43.58 140.39 69.42
CA THR A 542 44.31 140.52 68.12
C THR A 542 44.77 139.23 67.42
N GLN A 543 44.00 138.13 67.46
CA GLN A 543 44.44 136.89 66.78
C GLN A 543 43.37 136.04 66.06
N SER A 544 42.10 136.47 65.96
CA SER A 544 41.02 135.62 65.40
C SER A 544 40.75 135.75 63.88
N GLU A 545 41.42 136.64 63.13
CA GLU A 545 41.07 136.86 61.71
C GLU A 545 41.79 135.96 60.68
N THR A 546 42.77 135.12 61.07
CA THR A 546 43.59 134.37 60.09
C THR A 546 43.23 132.88 59.92
N GLU A 547 42.51 132.26 60.86
CA GLU A 547 42.25 130.80 60.85
C GLU A 547 41.01 130.36 60.04
N GLU A 548 40.08 131.29 59.74
CA GLU A 548 38.82 130.98 59.03
C GLU A 548 39.04 130.60 57.55
N LYS A 549 40.07 131.16 56.89
CA LYS A 549 40.34 130.89 55.45
C LYS A 549 41.01 129.54 55.17
N TYR A 550 41.64 128.91 56.18
CA TYR A 550 42.33 127.63 55.99
C TYR A 550 41.36 126.42 56.03
N ARG A 551 40.21 126.55 56.71
CA ARG A 551 39.18 125.49 56.79
C ARG A 551 38.46 125.22 55.47
N GLN A 552 38.21 126.25 54.64
CA GLN A 552 37.43 126.13 53.41
C GLN A 552 38.16 125.37 52.28
N TYR A 553 39.50 125.32 52.31
CA TYR A 553 40.32 124.63 51.30
C TYR A 553 40.47 123.11 51.55
N GLU A 554 40.49 122.68 52.82
CA GLU A 554 40.59 121.26 53.21
C GLU A 554 39.30 120.47 52.90
N GLU A 555 38.12 121.07 53.06
CA GLU A 555 36.84 120.42 52.78
C GLU A 555 36.63 120.10 51.28
N LEU A 556 37.08 120.99 50.39
CA LEU A 556 36.94 120.78 48.93
C LEU A 556 37.85 119.66 48.40
N ARG A 557 39.00 119.43 49.06
CA ARG A 557 39.94 118.35 48.73
C ARG A 557 39.40 116.97 49.11
N LYS A 558 38.63 116.88 50.22
CA LYS A 558 38.04 115.64 50.71
C LYS A 558 36.93 115.11 49.78
N SER A 559 36.07 115.98 49.24
CA SER A 559 34.98 115.56 48.35
C SER A 559 35.45 115.07 46.97
N PHE A 560 36.57 115.59 46.45
CA PHE A 560 37.16 115.13 45.19
C PHE A 560 37.73 113.70 45.29
N LEU A 561 38.33 113.34 46.43
CA LEU A 561 38.87 112.00 46.67
C LEU A 561 37.75 110.94 46.77
N GLU A 562 36.64 111.25 47.44
CA GLU A 562 35.47 110.36 47.52
C GLU A 562 34.87 110.06 46.13
N LYS A 563 34.78 111.06 45.24
CA LYS A 563 34.29 110.87 43.86
C LYS A 563 35.20 110.00 42.99
N LYS A 564 36.51 109.97 43.27
CA LYS A 564 37.48 109.13 42.56
C LYS A 564 37.40 107.66 42.99
N ASP A 565 37.09 107.39 44.26
CA ASP A 565 36.89 106.02 44.76
C ASP A 565 35.57 105.41 44.27
N GLU A 566 34.50 106.22 44.13
CA GLU A 566 33.25 105.83 43.49
C GLU A 566 33.45 105.39 42.02
N GLU A 567 34.27 106.12 41.25
CA GLU A 567 34.60 105.77 39.86
C GLU A 567 35.32 104.40 39.77
N ALA A 568 36.24 104.12 40.69
CA ALA A 568 36.95 102.84 40.76
C ALA A 568 36.04 101.67 41.20
N GLN A 569 34.99 101.95 41.99
CA GLN A 569 34.00 100.96 42.38
C GLN A 569 33.04 100.63 41.22
N VAL A 570 32.61 101.65 40.47
CA VAL A 570 31.76 101.47 39.27
C VAL A 570 32.51 100.70 38.17
N LYS A 571 33.80 100.99 37.93
CA LYS A 571 34.61 100.22 36.96
C LYS A 571 34.73 98.74 37.34
N ARG A 572 34.95 98.42 38.62
CA ARG A 572 34.99 97.04 39.11
C ARG A 572 33.64 96.33 38.95
N ALA A 573 32.53 97.01 39.24
CA ALA A 573 31.18 96.47 39.07
C ALA A 573 30.85 96.17 37.59
N ILE A 574 31.23 97.07 36.67
CA ILE A 574 31.06 96.86 35.21
C ILE A 574 31.88 95.65 34.75
N GLN A 575 33.12 95.51 35.21
CA GLN A 575 33.99 94.40 34.82
C GLN A 575 33.46 93.06 35.35
N GLN A 576 32.87 93.06 36.55
CA GLN A 576 32.22 91.89 37.14
C GLN A 576 30.92 91.52 36.39
N SER A 577 30.14 92.52 35.97
CA SER A 577 28.96 92.35 35.11
C SER A 577 29.30 91.78 33.73
N ILE A 578 30.40 92.22 33.10
CA ILE A 578 30.89 91.65 31.84
C ILE A 578 31.26 90.18 32.02
N LYS A 579 31.92 89.83 33.13
CA LYS A 579 32.34 88.46 33.43
C LYS A 579 31.15 87.54 33.71
N THR A 580 30.12 88.00 34.43
CA THR A 580 28.89 87.22 34.65
C THR A 580 28.05 87.08 33.38
N THR A 581 27.99 88.12 32.55
CA THR A 581 27.32 88.06 31.24
C THR A 581 28.03 87.09 30.29
N GLY A 582 29.36 86.98 30.36
CA GLY A 582 30.14 85.98 29.64
C GLY A 582 29.77 84.55 30.04
N LYS A 583 29.75 84.25 31.35
CA LYS A 583 29.33 82.94 31.87
C LYS A 583 27.90 82.58 31.46
N LEU A 584 26.95 83.52 31.59
CA LEU A 584 25.57 83.31 31.17
C LEU A 584 25.42 82.98 29.68
N LYS A 585 26.26 83.54 28.80
CA LYS A 585 26.26 83.19 27.37
C LYS A 585 26.78 81.78 27.12
N GLU A 586 27.76 81.34 27.90
CA GLU A 586 28.33 80.00 27.83
C GLU A 586 27.34 78.95 28.35
N ASP A 587 26.72 79.20 29.51
CA ASP A 587 25.64 78.38 30.07
C ASP A 587 24.46 78.25 29.09
N MET A 588 24.09 79.34 28.41
CA MET A 588 23.02 79.33 27.40
C MET A 588 23.39 78.47 26.18
N LEU A 589 24.67 78.42 25.81
CA LEU A 589 25.19 77.58 24.73
C LEU A 589 25.19 76.10 25.11
N GLU A 590 25.61 75.77 26.33
CA GLU A 590 25.52 74.41 26.89
C GLU A 590 24.08 73.93 26.93
N LEU A 591 23.16 74.72 27.49
CA LEU A 591 21.74 74.36 27.57
C LEU A 591 21.13 74.14 26.18
N ARG A 592 21.54 74.94 25.18
CA ARG A 592 21.09 74.78 23.79
C ARG A 592 21.63 73.49 23.15
N ASN A 593 22.86 73.09 23.47
CA ASN A 593 23.44 71.83 23.03
C ASN A 593 22.78 70.63 23.71
N GLU A 594 22.55 70.67 25.02
CA GLU A 594 21.81 69.62 25.73
C GLU A 594 20.40 69.44 25.15
N LEU A 595 19.70 70.55 24.89
CA LEU A 595 18.36 70.51 24.31
C LEU A 595 18.36 69.94 22.89
N ARG A 596 19.43 70.18 22.11
CA ARG A 596 19.64 69.55 20.80
C ARG A 596 19.88 68.04 20.93
N ILE A 597 20.72 67.61 21.86
CA ILE A 597 21.00 66.18 22.12
C ILE A 597 19.72 65.47 22.56
N LYS A 598 18.97 66.03 23.51
CA LYS A 598 17.68 65.46 23.95
C LYS A 598 16.66 65.38 22.82
N ARG A 599 16.57 66.38 21.94
CA ARG A 599 15.71 66.32 20.74
C ARG A 599 16.13 65.22 19.78
N ILE A 600 17.43 65.06 19.50
CA ILE A 600 17.93 63.99 18.63
C ILE A 600 17.62 62.61 19.23
N ALA A 601 17.84 62.45 20.54
CA ALA A 601 17.52 61.21 21.25
C ALA A 601 16.02 60.90 21.20
N ALA A 602 15.16 61.89 21.43
CA ALA A 602 13.70 61.74 21.34
C ALA A 602 13.24 61.38 19.92
N ILE A 603 13.81 62.01 18.88
CA ILE A 603 13.53 61.66 17.48
C ILE A 603 14.00 60.24 17.18
N GLY A 604 15.17 59.83 17.67
CA GLY A 604 15.67 58.46 17.53
C GLY A 604 14.73 57.43 18.20
N GLN A 605 14.26 57.72 19.40
CA GLN A 605 13.26 56.90 20.09
C GLN A 605 11.95 56.83 19.30
N LEU A 606 11.45 57.96 18.80
CA LEU A 606 10.22 58.01 18.00
C LEU A 606 10.35 57.17 16.72
N LYS A 607 11.50 57.22 16.07
CA LYS A 607 11.80 56.43 14.86
C LYS A 607 11.84 54.93 15.19
N ASN A 608 12.53 54.54 16.26
CA ASN A 608 12.57 53.15 16.71
C ASN A 608 11.18 52.62 17.10
N HIS A 609 10.36 53.43 17.79
CA HIS A 609 8.98 53.08 18.10
C HIS A 609 8.13 52.93 16.84
N THR A 610 8.32 53.80 15.85
CA THR A 610 7.61 53.71 14.55
C THR A 610 7.99 52.44 13.81
N GLU A 611 9.26 52.06 13.78
CA GLU A 611 9.72 50.81 13.15
C GLU A 611 9.19 49.58 13.90
N SER A 612 9.21 49.61 15.23
CA SER A 612 8.63 48.56 16.07
C SER A 612 7.12 48.42 15.84
N MET A 613 6.41 49.54 15.68
CA MET A 613 4.97 49.56 15.41
C MET A 613 4.63 48.97 14.03
N LYS A 614 5.43 49.27 12.99
CA LYS A 614 5.28 48.64 11.67
C LYS A 614 5.50 47.13 11.70
N LEU A 615 6.49 46.66 12.47
CA LEU A 615 6.73 45.23 12.66
C LEU A 615 5.54 44.57 13.38
N LEU A 616 5.04 45.21 14.44
CA LEU A 616 3.88 44.75 15.18
C LEU A 616 2.62 44.67 14.30
N GLU A 617 2.34 45.69 13.49
CA GLU A 617 1.21 45.69 12.55
C GLU A 617 1.32 44.56 11.52
N ARG A 618 2.53 44.32 11.00
CA ARG A 618 2.78 43.20 10.08
C ARG A 618 2.51 41.86 10.77
N ASP A 619 2.97 41.71 12.01
CA ASP A 619 2.81 40.47 12.76
C ASP A 619 1.33 40.26 13.16
N ILE A 620 0.60 41.31 13.56
CA ILE A 620 -0.85 41.28 13.79
C ILE A 620 -1.58 40.83 12.53
N TYR A 621 -1.24 41.39 11.36
CA TYR A 621 -1.85 40.99 10.10
C TYR A 621 -1.59 39.52 9.77
N GLU A 622 -0.36 39.05 9.94
CA GLU A 622 0.00 37.64 9.67
C GLU A 622 -0.68 36.69 10.67
N ILE A 623 -0.80 37.08 11.94
CA ILE A 623 -1.56 36.32 12.95
C ILE A 623 -3.04 36.25 12.58
N ASN A 624 -3.65 37.37 12.19
CA ASN A 624 -5.06 37.40 11.78
C ASN A 624 -5.30 36.53 10.53
N ARG A 625 -4.40 36.59 9.54
CA ARG A 625 -4.47 35.71 8.37
C ARG A 625 -4.39 34.23 8.75
N LYS A 626 -3.48 33.87 9.68
CA LYS A 626 -3.38 32.49 10.18
C LYS A 626 -4.64 32.08 10.95
N LEU A 627 -5.20 32.99 11.74
CA LEU A 627 -6.45 32.77 12.47
C LEU A 627 -7.62 32.51 11.51
N ASP A 628 -7.72 33.26 10.42
CA ASP A 628 -8.74 33.03 9.38
C ASP A 628 -8.60 31.64 8.75
N ILE A 629 -7.39 31.22 8.42
CA ILE A 629 -7.12 29.86 7.89
C ILE A 629 -7.57 28.81 8.92
N VAL A 630 -7.17 28.95 10.18
CA VAL A 630 -7.57 28.01 11.25
C VAL A 630 -9.08 27.99 11.42
N ASN A 631 -9.76 29.13 11.36
CA ASN A 631 -11.21 29.21 11.45
C ASN A 631 -11.89 28.52 10.27
N THR A 632 -11.42 28.73 9.04
CA THR A 632 -11.96 28.04 7.86
C THR A 632 -11.80 26.53 7.96
N GLU A 633 -10.65 26.06 8.44
CA GLU A 633 -10.39 24.64 8.59
C GLU A 633 -11.18 24.02 9.73
N ASN A 634 -11.37 24.75 10.83
CA ASN A 634 -12.23 24.33 11.94
C ASN A 634 -13.70 24.24 11.50
N CYS A 635 -14.19 25.17 10.68
CA CYS A 635 -15.51 25.07 10.05
C CYS A 635 -15.62 23.82 9.17
N ARG A 636 -14.59 23.52 8.36
CA ARG A 636 -14.53 22.30 7.54
C ARG A 636 -14.58 21.04 8.39
N PHE A 637 -13.81 20.98 9.49
CA PHE A 637 -13.84 19.85 10.42
C PHE A 637 -15.19 19.70 11.11
N LYS A 638 -15.83 20.79 11.52
CA LYS A 638 -17.18 20.73 12.10
C LYS A 638 -18.20 20.15 11.11
N LEU A 639 -18.13 20.54 9.84
CA LEU A 639 -18.98 20.00 8.79
C LEU A 639 -18.71 18.49 8.58
N CYS A 640 -17.44 18.10 8.50
CA CYS A 640 -17.06 16.69 8.36
C CYS A 640 -17.52 15.86 9.57
N ASN A 641 -17.39 16.38 10.79
CA ASN A 641 -17.88 15.73 12.00
C ASN A 641 -19.40 15.61 12.03
N ALA A 642 -20.12 16.60 11.49
CA ALA A 642 -21.58 16.52 11.36
C ALA A 642 -21.99 15.43 10.38
N GLN A 643 -21.32 15.34 9.22
CA GLN A 643 -21.55 14.30 8.24
C GLN A 643 -21.28 12.90 8.82
N ILE A 644 -20.13 12.71 9.45
CA ILE A 644 -19.78 11.42 10.07
C ILE A 644 -20.81 11.02 11.14
N LYS A 645 -21.33 11.98 11.91
CA LYS A 645 -22.41 11.69 12.88
C LYS A 645 -23.69 11.24 12.18
N GLU A 646 -24.07 11.89 11.08
CA GLU A 646 -25.24 11.51 10.30
C GLU A 646 -25.07 10.11 9.68
N ASP A 647 -23.89 9.80 9.14
CA ASP A 647 -23.55 8.48 8.62
C ASP A 647 -23.60 7.41 9.72
N ILE A 648 -23.09 7.70 10.92
CA ILE A 648 -23.20 6.82 12.09
C ILE A 648 -24.67 6.57 12.46
N PHE A 649 -25.50 7.61 12.46
CA PHE A 649 -26.94 7.45 12.74
C PHE A 649 -27.64 6.63 11.65
N ALA A 650 -27.31 6.85 10.38
CA ALA A 650 -27.83 6.06 9.26
C ALA A 650 -27.44 4.58 9.42
N MET A 651 -26.15 4.29 9.65
CA MET A 651 -25.67 2.94 9.88
C MET A 651 -26.32 2.29 11.11
N ALA A 652 -26.51 3.03 12.20
CA ALA A 652 -27.20 2.51 13.39
C ALA A 652 -28.67 2.17 13.09
N SER A 653 -29.36 3.01 12.32
CA SER A 653 -30.74 2.74 11.90
C SER A 653 -30.84 1.52 10.98
N GLU A 654 -29.87 1.35 10.06
CA GLU A 654 -29.79 0.20 9.16
C GLU A 654 -29.48 -1.09 9.95
N ALA A 655 -28.58 -1.04 10.92
CA ALA A 655 -28.29 -2.15 11.81
C ALA A 655 -29.53 -2.60 12.60
N GLU A 656 -30.32 -1.66 13.13
CA GLU A 656 -31.56 -2.00 13.83
C GLU A 656 -32.62 -2.59 12.87
N ASN A 657 -32.70 -2.07 11.64
CA ASN A 657 -33.54 -2.65 10.60
C ASN A 657 -33.12 -4.10 10.26
N HIS A 658 -31.82 -4.37 10.13
CA HIS A 658 -31.30 -5.71 9.91
C HIS A 658 -31.59 -6.64 11.09
N LYS A 659 -31.48 -6.14 12.32
CA LYS A 659 -31.80 -6.90 13.53
C LYS A 659 -33.29 -7.27 13.57
N SER A 660 -34.18 -6.33 13.24
CA SER A 660 -35.61 -6.56 13.10
C SER A 660 -35.93 -7.59 11.99
N ALA A 661 -35.30 -7.46 10.83
CA ALA A 661 -35.46 -8.41 9.73
C ALA A 661 -34.97 -9.82 10.11
N THR A 662 -33.85 -9.92 10.81
CA THR A 662 -33.31 -11.19 11.31
C THR A 662 -34.26 -11.83 12.31
N ALA A 663 -34.82 -11.05 13.24
CA ALA A 663 -35.82 -11.55 14.19
C ALA A 663 -37.07 -12.08 13.48
N LYS A 664 -37.52 -11.39 12.42
CA LYS A 664 -38.65 -11.84 11.59
C LYS A 664 -38.33 -13.16 10.88
N ILE A 665 -37.16 -13.28 10.26
CA ILE A 665 -36.71 -14.50 9.59
C ILE A 665 -36.64 -15.67 10.58
N LEU A 666 -36.07 -15.45 11.78
CA LEU A 666 -36.00 -16.48 12.82
C LEU A 666 -37.39 -16.94 13.26
N ASN A 667 -38.34 -16.02 13.39
CA ASN A 667 -39.72 -16.34 13.71
C ASN A 667 -40.39 -17.14 12.58
N ASP A 668 -40.21 -16.73 11.32
CA ASP A 668 -40.75 -17.44 10.16
C ASP A 668 -40.16 -18.86 10.05
N LEU A 669 -38.86 -19.01 10.35
CA LEU A 669 -38.19 -20.31 10.40
C LEU A 669 -38.76 -21.20 11.51
N ALA A 670 -39.02 -20.65 12.70
CA ALA A 670 -39.66 -21.38 13.78
C ALA A 670 -41.07 -21.85 13.42
N VAL A 671 -41.85 -21.02 12.74
CA VAL A 671 -43.19 -21.37 12.23
C VAL A 671 -43.11 -22.49 11.20
N LEU A 672 -42.21 -22.37 10.22
CA LEU A 672 -41.99 -23.41 9.20
C LEU A 672 -41.53 -24.74 9.81
N HIS A 673 -40.62 -24.70 10.77
CA HIS A 673 -40.19 -25.88 11.51
C HIS A 673 -41.36 -26.53 12.27
N GLY A 674 -42.23 -25.72 12.88
CA GLY A 674 -43.47 -26.20 13.50
C GLY A 674 -44.41 -26.88 12.51
N HIS A 675 -44.61 -26.30 11.33
CA HIS A 675 -45.40 -26.92 10.26
C HIS A 675 -44.80 -28.24 9.77
N LEU A 676 -43.48 -28.30 9.62
CA LEU A 676 -42.79 -29.52 9.19
C LEU A 676 -42.95 -30.63 10.22
N LEU A 677 -42.75 -30.34 11.51
CA LEU A 677 -42.97 -31.31 12.59
C LEU A 677 -44.41 -31.81 12.62
N LYS A 678 -45.38 -30.93 12.40
CA LYS A 678 -46.78 -31.31 12.30
C LYS A 678 -47.02 -32.23 11.11
N GLY A 679 -46.57 -31.86 9.91
CA GLY A 679 -46.68 -32.70 8.71
C GLY A 679 -46.01 -34.06 8.88
N TRP A 680 -44.83 -34.09 9.51
CA TRP A 680 -44.13 -35.34 9.83
C TRP A 680 -44.93 -36.22 10.80
N SER A 681 -45.58 -35.62 11.80
CA SER A 681 -46.43 -36.37 12.73
C SER A 681 -47.67 -36.95 12.06
N GLU A 682 -48.27 -36.22 11.12
CA GLU A 682 -49.41 -36.67 10.33
C GLU A 682 -49.01 -37.82 9.40
N GLU A 683 -47.87 -37.71 8.71
CA GLU A 683 -47.36 -38.75 7.82
C GLU A 683 -46.95 -40.02 8.58
N SER A 684 -46.33 -39.87 9.75
CA SER A 684 -46.03 -40.98 10.67
C SER A 684 -47.31 -41.70 11.15
N LEU A 685 -48.37 -40.95 11.43
CA LEU A 685 -49.68 -41.52 11.81
C LEU A 685 -50.31 -42.28 10.65
N ILE A 686 -50.31 -41.71 9.44
CA ILE A 686 -50.79 -42.38 8.22
C ILE A 686 -49.98 -43.67 7.97
N GLN A 687 -48.65 -43.61 8.11
CA GLN A 687 -47.80 -44.78 7.94
C GLN A 687 -48.14 -45.88 8.95
N LYS A 688 -48.43 -45.51 10.20
CA LYS A 688 -48.89 -46.46 11.22
C LYS A 688 -50.23 -47.11 10.85
N GLU A 689 -51.20 -46.32 10.38
CA GLU A 689 -52.49 -46.86 9.90
C GLU A 689 -52.31 -47.82 8.72
N PHE A 690 -51.42 -47.50 7.78
CA PHE A 690 -51.08 -48.42 6.68
C PHE A 690 -50.47 -49.73 7.19
N LEU A 691 -49.52 -49.66 8.11
CA LEU A 691 -48.90 -50.85 8.70
C LEU A 691 -49.91 -51.70 9.47
N GLU A 692 -50.83 -51.08 10.21
CA GLU A 692 -51.91 -51.77 10.91
C GLU A 692 -52.86 -52.48 9.92
N ASN A 693 -53.23 -51.82 8.81
CA ASN A 693 -54.03 -52.43 7.75
C ASN A 693 -53.30 -53.60 7.05
N GLU A 694 -52.01 -53.43 6.73
CA GLU A 694 -51.20 -54.51 6.14
C GLU A 694 -51.11 -55.72 7.08
N GLN A 695 -50.95 -55.48 8.39
CA GLN A 695 -50.95 -56.53 9.40
C GLN A 695 -52.31 -57.24 9.50
N GLU A 696 -53.42 -56.51 9.39
CA GLU A 696 -54.76 -57.10 9.35
C GLU A 696 -54.94 -57.98 8.11
N ILE A 697 -54.54 -57.49 6.92
CA ILE A 697 -54.53 -58.27 5.69
C ILE A 697 -53.68 -59.54 5.88
N LEU A 698 -52.48 -59.43 6.43
CA LEU A 698 -51.61 -60.57 6.69
C LEU A 698 -52.27 -61.60 7.63
N ASN A 699 -52.95 -61.13 8.68
CA ASN A 699 -53.69 -61.99 9.60
C ASN A 699 -54.83 -62.73 8.88
N THR A 700 -55.59 -62.05 8.01
CA THR A 700 -56.67 -62.68 7.24
C THR A 700 -56.14 -63.71 6.23
N VAL A 701 -55.04 -63.41 5.54
CA VAL A 701 -54.37 -64.34 4.62
C VAL A 701 -53.85 -65.57 5.37
N THR A 702 -53.28 -65.38 6.56
CA THR A 702 -52.82 -66.46 7.43
C THR A 702 -53.99 -67.34 7.89
N ALA A 703 -55.12 -66.73 8.29
CA ALA A 703 -56.34 -67.45 8.64
C ALA A 703 -56.94 -68.23 7.45
N LEU A 704 -56.82 -67.70 6.23
CA LEU A 704 -57.26 -68.39 5.02
C LEU A 704 -56.33 -69.57 4.68
N THR A 705 -55.02 -69.36 4.83
CA THR A 705 -53.98 -70.38 4.59
C THR A 705 -54.14 -71.56 5.55
N THR A 706 -54.35 -71.29 6.83
CA THR A 706 -54.65 -72.34 7.83
C THR A 706 -55.94 -73.08 7.52
N LYS A 707 -57.01 -72.41 7.05
CA LYS A 707 -58.23 -73.08 6.57
C LYS A 707 -57.97 -73.97 5.35
N ILE A 708 -57.10 -73.55 4.43
CA ILE A 708 -56.71 -74.36 3.26
C ILE A 708 -55.94 -75.59 3.73
N GLN A 709 -54.96 -75.44 4.62
CA GLN A 709 -54.21 -76.55 5.19
C GLN A 709 -55.13 -77.55 5.91
N GLN A 710 -56.08 -77.08 6.72
CA GLN A 710 -57.07 -77.97 7.37
C GLN A 710 -57.96 -78.70 6.35
N ARG A 711 -58.31 -78.06 5.24
CA ARG A 711 -59.05 -78.73 4.15
C ARG A 711 -58.18 -79.76 3.45
N GLU A 712 -56.91 -79.44 3.23
CA GLU A 712 -55.93 -80.34 2.63
C GLU A 712 -55.71 -81.57 3.51
N GLU A 713 -55.57 -81.41 4.83
CA GLU A 713 -55.52 -82.52 5.79
C GLU A 713 -56.80 -83.37 5.75
N LYS A 714 -57.98 -82.75 5.72
CA LYS A 714 -59.26 -83.47 5.60
C LYS A 714 -59.38 -84.23 4.28
N ILE A 715 -58.96 -83.62 3.18
CA ILE A 715 -58.91 -84.27 1.87
C ILE A 715 -57.90 -85.42 1.92
N GLY A 716 -56.75 -85.23 2.55
CA GLY A 716 -55.76 -86.27 2.82
C GLY A 716 -56.33 -87.45 3.61
N ASP A 717 -57.10 -87.19 4.68
CA ASP A 717 -57.78 -88.23 5.47
C ASP A 717 -58.89 -88.95 4.66
N ILE A 718 -59.63 -88.21 3.83
CA ILE A 718 -60.61 -88.83 2.90
C ILE A 718 -59.88 -89.72 1.88
N ASN A 719 -58.76 -89.24 1.35
CA ASN A 719 -57.99 -89.93 0.33
C ASN A 719 -57.32 -91.18 0.91
N SER A 720 -56.75 -91.12 2.12
CA SER A 720 -56.21 -92.28 2.83
C SER A 720 -57.30 -93.30 3.18
N ARG A 721 -58.50 -92.86 3.59
CA ARG A 721 -59.66 -93.75 3.79
C ARG A 721 -60.14 -94.41 2.50
N LEU A 722 -60.16 -93.68 1.39
CA LEU A 722 -60.50 -94.24 0.08
C LEU A 722 -59.44 -95.23 -0.38
N GLN A 723 -58.17 -94.91 -0.19
CA GLN A 723 -57.04 -95.78 -0.50
C GLN A 723 -57.09 -97.06 0.34
N ASN A 724 -57.35 -96.97 1.65
CA ASN A 724 -57.56 -98.13 2.52
C ASN A 724 -58.76 -98.98 2.10
N LYS A 725 -59.84 -98.36 1.59
CA LYS A 725 -61.00 -99.11 1.05
C LYS A 725 -60.67 -99.78 -0.29
N LEU A 726 -59.89 -99.14 -1.14
CA LEU A 726 -59.36 -99.71 -2.39
C LEU A 726 -58.40 -100.86 -2.12
N GLU A 727 -57.51 -100.73 -1.13
CA GLU A 727 -56.69 -101.83 -0.62
C GLU A 727 -57.53 -102.95 -0.01
N GLY A 728 -58.59 -102.62 0.73
CA GLY A 728 -59.57 -103.58 1.22
C GLY A 728 -60.27 -104.35 0.09
N LEU A 729 -60.60 -103.68 -1.02
CA LEU A 729 -61.15 -104.30 -2.22
C LEU A 729 -60.11 -105.15 -2.96
N ASN A 730 -58.86 -104.70 -3.05
CA ASN A 730 -57.74 -105.51 -3.57
C ASN A 730 -57.51 -106.76 -2.70
N SER A 731 -57.65 -106.66 -1.37
CA SER A 731 -57.57 -107.81 -0.46
C SER A 731 -58.74 -108.79 -0.62
N LEU A 732 -59.91 -108.32 -1.08
CA LEU A 732 -61.05 -109.17 -1.46
C LEU A 732 -60.83 -109.86 -2.81
N PHE A 733 -60.11 -109.23 -3.73
CA PHE A 733 -59.67 -109.85 -4.99
C PHE A 733 -58.58 -110.89 -4.76
N ASP A 734 -57.64 -110.67 -3.83
CA ASP A 734 -56.65 -111.69 -3.40
C ASP A 734 -57.29 -112.83 -2.59
N LYS A 735 -58.40 -112.58 -1.88
CA LYS A 735 -59.19 -113.63 -1.18
C LYS A 735 -60.09 -114.45 -2.10
N LYS A 736 -60.20 -114.11 -3.39
CA LYS A 736 -60.93 -114.89 -4.40
C LYS A 736 -60.00 -115.73 -5.30
N SER A 737 -58.68 -115.51 -5.24
CA SER A 737 -57.67 -116.19 -6.07
C SER A 737 -56.75 -117.17 -5.31
N ARG A 738 -57.00 -117.40 -4.02
CA ARG A 738 -56.48 -118.53 -3.22
C ARG A 738 -57.67 -119.26 -2.57
N MET A 739 -58.51 -119.89 -3.39
CA MET A 739 -58.58 -121.36 -3.58
C MET A 739 -58.69 -122.12 -2.25
N ASP A 740 -59.74 -122.92 -2.09
CA ASP A 740 -59.65 -124.32 -2.53
C ASP A 740 -58.33 -124.94 -2.06
N ASP A 741 -58.08 -124.92 -0.75
CA ASP A 741 -57.33 -125.98 -0.09
C ASP A 741 -57.66 -126.01 1.40
N GLN A 742 -58.17 -127.18 1.76
CA GLN A 742 -58.91 -127.52 2.94
C GLN A 742 -57.94 -128.08 3.98
N CYS A 743 -58.27 -127.86 5.26
CA CYS A 743 -57.91 -128.71 6.39
C CYS A 743 -56.44 -128.68 6.88
N MET A 744 -56.21 -128.11 8.07
CA MET A 744 -56.08 -128.89 9.32
C MET A 744 -55.61 -128.02 10.50
N PHE A 745 -56.36 -128.16 11.61
CA PHE A 745 -55.95 -128.01 13.03
C PHE A 745 -55.53 -126.62 13.54
N ILE A 746 -56.40 -125.89 14.24
CA ILE A 746 -56.83 -126.05 15.65
C ILE A 746 -55.65 -125.97 16.64
N SER A 747 -55.51 -124.80 17.29
CA SER A 747 -55.57 -124.59 18.76
C SER A 747 -54.83 -123.28 19.15
N VAL A 748 -55.52 -122.23 19.63
CA VAL A 748 -55.80 -121.90 21.07
C VAL A 748 -54.64 -121.08 21.69
N ILE A 749 -54.76 -119.97 22.44
CA ILE A 749 -55.83 -119.14 23.02
C ILE A 749 -55.13 -117.92 23.71
N ARG A 750 -55.77 -116.74 23.73
CA ARG A 750 -55.70 -115.60 24.72
C ARG A 750 -54.33 -114.94 25.01
N ARG A 751 -54.20 -113.70 25.49
CA ARG A 751 -55.05 -112.73 26.21
C ARG A 751 -54.36 -111.35 26.12
N GLU A 752 -55.11 -110.26 25.91
CA GLU A 752 -55.31 -109.14 26.85
C GLU A 752 -54.08 -108.32 27.30
N LEU A 753 -54.16 -107.03 26.96
CA LEU A 753 -54.11 -105.86 27.86
C LEU A 753 -52.78 -105.40 28.50
N THR A 754 -52.58 -104.09 28.27
CA THR A 754 -52.26 -103.01 29.24
C THR A 754 -50.84 -102.72 29.72
N GLU A 755 -50.61 -101.38 29.72
CA GLU A 755 -49.96 -100.56 30.76
C GLU A 755 -48.44 -100.52 30.79
N GLN A 756 -47.89 -99.34 30.45
CA GLN A 756 -47.43 -98.28 31.36
C GLN A 756 -46.07 -98.59 31.97
N ALA A 757 -45.12 -97.68 31.73
CA ALA A 757 -44.59 -96.78 32.76
C ALA A 757 -43.11 -96.43 32.50
N SER A 758 -42.83 -95.14 32.72
CA SER A 758 -41.60 -94.61 33.34
C SER A 758 -40.31 -94.52 32.53
N SER A 759 -39.83 -93.28 32.45
CA SER A 759 -38.48 -92.79 32.81
C SER A 759 -37.93 -91.87 31.72
N ASN A 760 -37.84 -90.56 31.98
CA ASN A 760 -36.65 -89.89 32.55
C ASN A 760 -35.39 -90.07 31.70
N SER A 761 -34.84 -88.97 31.16
CA SER A 761 -33.42 -88.57 31.28
C SER A 761 -33.09 -87.44 30.27
N LEU A 762 -32.57 -86.28 30.73
CA LEU A 762 -31.14 -85.86 30.76
C LEU A 762 -30.62 -85.55 29.33
N LYS A 763 -29.78 -84.55 29.02
CA LYS A 763 -29.02 -83.52 29.74
C LYS A 763 -28.15 -82.76 28.69
N HIS A 764 -27.66 -81.59 29.11
CA HIS A 764 -26.38 -80.94 28.74
C HIS A 764 -26.30 -80.30 27.34
N GLY A 765 -25.68 -79.14 27.13
CA GLY A 765 -24.64 -78.32 27.80
C GLY A 765 -23.93 -77.55 26.64
N ALA A 766 -23.10 -76.53 26.76
CA ALA A 766 -22.51 -75.74 27.84
C ALA A 766 -21.80 -74.51 27.18
N ASP A 767 -21.48 -73.50 28.01
CA ASP A 767 -20.29 -72.63 28.04
C ASP A 767 -19.94 -71.70 26.84
N MET A 768 -19.83 -70.36 26.98
CA MET A 768 -18.89 -69.49 27.72
C MET A 768 -17.68 -69.03 26.86
N GLU A 769 -17.63 -67.75 26.44
CA GLU A 769 -16.44 -66.88 26.56
C GLU A 769 -16.68 -65.40 26.16
N ARG A 770 -15.76 -64.55 26.62
CA ARG A 770 -15.78 -63.09 26.83
C ARG A 770 -15.20 -62.27 25.64
N ALA A 771 -15.61 -61.00 25.53
CA ALA A 771 -14.78 -59.77 25.69
C ALA A 771 -15.06 -58.61 24.68
N ASP A 772 -15.24 -57.43 25.28
CA ASP A 772 -14.94 -56.03 24.88
C ASP A 772 -15.75 -55.25 23.82
N GLY A 773 -16.21 -54.06 24.25
CA GLY A 773 -16.27 -52.88 23.37
C GLY A 773 -17.39 -51.82 23.52
N VAL A 774 -17.39 -51.04 24.63
CA VAL A 774 -17.51 -49.55 24.69
C VAL A 774 -18.82 -48.78 24.33
N ALA A 775 -19.12 -47.81 25.24
CA ALA A 775 -19.81 -46.50 25.13
C ALA A 775 -21.32 -46.34 25.41
N ASP A 776 -21.62 -45.95 26.66
CA ASP A 776 -22.21 -44.67 27.13
C ASP A 776 -23.05 -43.81 26.18
N GLU A 777 -24.05 -43.04 26.60
CA GLU A 777 -24.92 -42.97 27.79
C GLU A 777 -25.99 -41.92 27.40
N GLN A 778 -27.24 -42.13 27.83
CA GLN A 778 -28.38 -41.29 27.48
C GLN A 778 -29.00 -40.64 28.73
N ARG A 779 -29.36 -39.35 28.57
CA ARG A 779 -30.45 -38.59 29.21
C ARG A 779 -30.26 -38.01 30.63
N ASN A 780 -30.41 -36.69 30.78
CA ASN A 780 -31.73 -36.06 31.00
C ASN A 780 -31.71 -34.52 31.15
N ASN A 781 -32.71 -33.89 30.50
CA ASN A 781 -33.60 -32.80 30.92
C ASN A 781 -33.21 -31.30 31.05
N CYS A 782 -33.89 -30.53 30.17
CA CYS A 782 -34.78 -29.37 30.41
C CYS A 782 -34.24 -27.91 30.55
N CYS A 783 -34.50 -27.15 29.48
CA CYS A 783 -35.36 -25.95 29.37
C CYS A 783 -35.16 -24.67 30.21
N ASN A 784 -34.91 -23.59 29.45
CA ASN A 784 -35.63 -22.30 29.37
C ASN A 784 -35.26 -21.09 30.24
N ALA A 785 -34.95 -20.01 29.50
CA ALA A 785 -35.47 -18.63 29.57
C ALA A 785 -34.70 -17.52 30.33
N ALA A 786 -34.31 -16.53 29.52
CA ALA A 786 -34.59 -15.09 29.66
C ALA A 786 -33.71 -14.16 30.53
N LEU A 787 -33.22 -13.12 29.82
CA LEU A 787 -33.18 -11.69 30.14
C LEU A 787 -32.21 -11.11 31.20
N GLU A 788 -31.42 -10.15 30.69
CA GLU A 788 -31.00 -8.86 31.29
C GLU A 788 -30.20 -8.83 32.61
N GLN A 789 -29.01 -8.22 32.59
CA GLN A 789 -28.69 -6.93 33.26
C GLN A 789 -27.17 -6.66 33.38
N GLY A 790 -26.79 -5.37 33.21
CA GLY A 790 -25.60 -4.70 33.80
C GLY A 790 -24.30 -4.79 33.01
N SER A 791 -23.90 -3.83 32.16
CA SER A 791 -23.48 -2.44 32.43
C SER A 791 -22.30 -2.30 33.41
N ASP A 792 -21.19 -1.83 32.85
CA ASP A 792 -20.17 -0.91 33.39
C ASP A 792 -19.60 -1.10 34.80
N MET A 793 -18.26 -1.17 34.90
CA MET A 793 -17.47 -0.06 35.46
C MET A 793 -15.95 -0.28 35.37
N LEU A 794 -15.31 0.60 34.60
CA LEU A 794 -14.24 1.53 35.01
C LEU A 794 -12.94 1.02 35.67
N GLN A 795 -11.87 1.12 34.87
CA GLN A 795 -10.80 2.13 35.01
C GLN A 795 -9.64 1.88 36.00
N GLN A 796 -8.42 1.99 35.43
CA GLN A 796 -7.35 2.95 35.79
C GLN A 796 -6.01 2.43 36.34
N CYS A 797 -4.98 3.17 35.90
CA CYS A 797 -3.59 3.32 36.38
C CYS A 797 -2.54 2.32 35.82
N ALA A 798 -1.31 2.66 35.39
CA ALA A 798 -0.52 3.87 35.08
C ALA A 798 0.95 3.56 35.46
N GLY A 799 1.93 3.94 34.63
CA GLY A 799 3.36 4.04 34.96
C GLY A 799 4.12 2.70 35.03
N THR A 800 5.42 2.57 34.75
CA THR A 800 6.56 3.48 34.55
C THR A 800 7.75 2.54 34.19
N VAL A 801 8.56 2.83 33.16
CA VAL A 801 9.97 3.30 33.23
C VAL A 801 11.05 2.20 33.33
N GLU A 802 12.03 2.33 32.40
CA GLU A 802 13.46 1.95 32.42
C GLU A 802 13.94 0.50 32.48
N GLY A 803 14.96 0.24 31.64
CA GLY A 803 15.79 -0.96 31.70
C GLY A 803 16.79 -1.04 30.55
N GLU A 804 17.76 -0.12 30.51
CA GLU A 804 19.01 -0.24 29.73
C GLU A 804 19.76 -1.56 30.04
N ARG A 805 20.39 -2.19 29.04
CA ARG A 805 21.85 -2.44 29.05
C ARG A 805 22.36 -3.17 27.80
N GLU A 806 23.44 -2.60 27.30
CA GLU A 806 24.43 -3.10 26.34
C GLU A 806 25.04 -4.45 26.74
N ILE A 807 25.39 -5.30 25.76
CA ILE A 807 26.62 -6.12 25.79
C ILE A 807 27.21 -6.24 24.36
N TYR A 808 28.47 -5.84 24.25
CA TYR A 808 29.44 -5.99 23.16
C TYR A 808 29.76 -7.46 22.80
N TYR A 809 30.08 -7.77 21.53
CA TYR A 809 31.34 -8.46 21.16
C TYR A 809 31.63 -8.40 19.64
N CYS A 810 32.92 -8.19 19.34
CA CYS A 810 33.56 -8.12 18.02
C CYS A 810 33.70 -9.49 17.33
N PHE A 811 33.84 -9.56 16.00
CA PHE A 811 34.99 -10.19 15.29
C PHE A 811 34.94 -10.07 13.73
N ALA A 812 36.13 -9.81 13.16
CA ALA A 812 36.67 -10.08 11.79
C ALA A 812 35.91 -9.63 10.51
N ASN A 813 36.45 -8.82 9.57
CA ASN A 813 37.73 -8.77 8.82
C ASN A 813 37.71 -9.58 7.49
N ALA A 814 37.59 -8.88 6.34
CA ALA A 814 38.16 -9.20 5.00
C ALA A 814 37.66 -8.16 3.95
N LYS A 815 38.49 -7.21 3.47
CA LYS A 815 39.30 -7.21 2.23
C LYS A 815 38.55 -7.51 0.90
N SER A 816 38.49 -6.48 0.04
CA SER A 816 39.11 -6.44 -1.31
C SER A 816 38.21 -6.05 -2.49
N LYS A 817 38.51 -4.86 -3.06
CA LYS A 817 38.59 -4.48 -4.48
C LYS A 817 37.46 -4.86 -5.46
N ARG A 818 36.74 -3.84 -5.94
CA ARG A 818 36.96 -3.26 -7.29
C ARG A 818 36.50 -1.81 -7.31
#